data_AF-A0A953YXD7-F1
#
_entry.id   AF-A0A953YXD7-F1
#
_cell.length_a   1.000
_cell.length_b   1.000
_cell.length_c   1.000
_cell.angle_alpha   90.00
_cell.angle_beta   90.00
_cell.angle_gamma   90.00
#
_symmetry.space_group_name_H-M   'P 1'
#
loop_
_entity.id
_entity.type
_entity.pdbx_description
1 polymer ?
#
loop_
_entity_poly.entity_id
_entity_poly.type
_entity_poly.pdbx_seq_one_letter_code
_entity_poly.pdbx_strand_id
1 'polypeptide(L)'
;MKLLISLNGSVSEFTPDPNLGIITVGRADNSDISLMNEKAASREHLTLERTVDGWKLVDQMSANGTSLNGEKVNFAFIKDGDVIQVGEAKIQVTGLNPAPGAKPAPARPVRRADAPRAAIQPGEYAEHDLAPIPPAKSPVPALVALVIIVLVLGAGGYFVVSQIGTGGGGEQVADQGQTGPRQAELSDEEKAALKVAEGIVSSDSSTIEKIQDLEGLQAKLKGKRGSKALSDITDMKAKLTRSLDGEITVYVQDQLAGAQTEGESDNYADAMAQVDELKAYLESDPLLASLGKAHKLKIEQAVSQLTAGNTSFLARSYNKMWEYANQHRYDEAIALCDDVVARAWFETGAEREAYAIERKKIEAMKGGTVDEAPVVENPDKTDTPSILDKVKKDEGRLPGKNPLLPNGRRSEQEILASLQASLVSAAKEGRLTSPLFFWKGKKAKIKGADDKKLTLEVSSEDKKTGEELVYRTSAKWEDVKPEDMLQLYDRTPELTDTDKLAIVIYCFDSAFMDEAAQRAFQLFQLRNDWKEAIDTLIATKRKIAIPSEGFVEYEGALITPDEKENAIFYAELRAVLERFEKGVGNKDKRKREDAEKAFVELLEMGDRAVKPAVEILQGVLDKEMENAKKATGLMSNDKAKMDSLLAELDRRRAYALELIMDAEKYPYPYGPNQAEVQADVDERVAAVREIWNDPAKFTGQTNPEFDAIMEKIQAIAQRMATIDPAQDYYKQTPEETVEYISNIANEALSIRNYTGDDTKKQSLYNTNVKVMQYNEDHPTGATHADAESREQVRITNEYRIMFSRVALKINDKLFWAAHHHSRYCVEHNGGQIAHVIEGEPRGAGPGDRMRYEGYSGGGGENIHMNSGTPTALSSHNSWCHSSGHHRNILTPGWRVLGSARWQTIWTQNFGAQDEGDQNAVSKGGE
;
A
#
# COMPACT_ATOMS: atom_id res chain seq x y z
N MET A 1 36.55 9.01 -6.79
CA MET A 1 36.31 10.17 -7.67
C MET A 1 36.52 11.43 -6.84
N LYS A 2 37.09 12.48 -7.44
CA LYS A 2 37.33 13.79 -6.85
C LYS A 2 36.98 14.84 -7.90
N LEU A 3 36.18 15.83 -7.53
CA LEU A 3 35.67 16.86 -8.43
C LEU A 3 36.23 18.22 -8.02
N LEU A 4 36.95 18.87 -8.94
CA LEU A 4 37.48 20.22 -8.75
C LEU A 4 36.54 21.21 -9.44
N ILE A 5 35.88 22.05 -8.65
CA ILE A 5 34.85 22.99 -9.11
C ILE A 5 35.46 24.39 -9.16
N SER A 6 35.49 24.99 -10.34
CA SER A 6 35.97 26.33 -10.61
C SER A 6 34.81 27.24 -11.02
N LEU A 7 34.57 28.31 -10.26
CA LEU A 7 33.53 29.30 -10.55
C LEU A 7 34.02 30.70 -10.13
N ASN A 8 33.97 31.68 -11.03
CA ASN A 8 34.35 33.08 -10.76
C ASN A 8 35.72 33.26 -10.10
N GLY A 9 36.71 32.46 -10.49
CA GLY A 9 38.08 32.51 -9.92
C GLY A 9 38.26 31.82 -8.56
N SER A 10 37.18 31.31 -7.95
CA SER A 10 37.25 30.44 -6.76
C SER A 10 37.35 28.98 -7.20
N VAL A 11 38.21 28.21 -6.53
CA VAL A 11 38.34 26.76 -6.74
C VAL A 11 37.98 26.06 -5.44
N SER A 12 37.08 25.09 -5.52
CA SER A 12 36.65 24.23 -4.42
C SER A 12 36.74 22.76 -4.83
N GLU A 13 36.82 21.87 -3.85
CA GLU A 13 36.95 20.44 -4.07
C GLU A 13 35.77 19.70 -3.43
N PHE A 14 35.19 18.77 -4.19
CA PHE A 14 34.15 17.88 -3.72
C PHE A 14 34.61 16.42 -3.87
N THR A 15 34.58 15.68 -2.78
CA THR A 15 34.82 14.23 -2.77
C THR A 15 33.52 13.53 -2.40
N PRO A 16 32.91 12.75 -3.31
CA PRO A 16 31.66 12.07 -3.04
C PRO A 16 31.83 11.00 -1.94
N ASP A 17 30.83 10.85 -1.08
CA ASP A 17 30.73 9.71 -0.16
C ASP A 17 30.67 8.39 -0.97
N PRO A 18 31.41 7.33 -0.57
CA PRO A 18 31.37 6.03 -1.25
C PRO A 18 29.97 5.41 -1.42
N ASN A 19 28.99 5.81 -0.59
CA ASN A 19 27.62 5.28 -0.57
C ASN A 19 26.62 6.09 -1.43
N LEU A 20 26.97 7.30 -1.91
CA LEU A 20 26.12 8.04 -2.83
C LEU A 20 26.19 7.43 -4.23
N GLY A 21 25.08 6.82 -4.67
CA GLY A 21 24.92 6.27 -6.03
C GLY A 21 24.70 7.32 -7.11
N ILE A 22 24.21 8.51 -6.73
CA ILE A 22 23.90 9.64 -7.60
C ILE A 22 24.40 10.91 -6.91
N ILE A 23 25.07 11.80 -7.66
CA ILE A 23 25.51 13.12 -7.18
C ILE A 23 24.74 14.17 -7.97
N THR A 24 24.04 15.05 -7.29
CA THR A 24 23.26 16.14 -7.88
C THR A 24 24.09 17.41 -8.04
N VAL A 25 23.97 18.07 -9.19
CA VAL A 25 24.66 19.33 -9.48
C VAL A 25 23.64 20.34 -9.99
N GLY A 26 23.60 21.52 -9.38
CA GLY A 26 22.60 22.52 -9.73
C GLY A 26 22.69 23.78 -8.86
N ARG A 27 21.86 24.77 -9.16
CA ARG A 27 21.82 26.06 -8.43
C ARG A 27 21.07 25.96 -7.10
N ALA A 28 20.32 24.88 -6.87
CA ALA A 28 19.66 24.68 -5.59
C ALA A 28 20.68 24.55 -4.46
N ASP A 29 20.32 25.04 -3.28
CA ASP A 29 21.14 25.00 -2.08
C ASP A 29 21.30 23.58 -1.53
N ASN A 30 20.34 22.71 -1.82
CA ASN A 30 20.33 21.29 -1.47
C ASN A 30 21.00 20.36 -2.50
N SER A 31 21.57 20.87 -3.60
CA SER A 31 22.36 20.05 -4.52
C SER A 31 23.70 19.67 -3.88
N ASP A 32 24.15 18.41 -4.07
CA ASP A 32 25.43 17.93 -3.54
C ASP A 32 26.60 18.81 -3.98
N ILE A 33 26.56 19.27 -5.23
CA ILE A 33 27.40 20.36 -5.74
C ILE A 33 26.52 21.55 -6.07
N SER A 34 26.40 22.47 -5.10
CA SER A 34 25.64 23.70 -5.27
C SER A 34 26.42 24.76 -6.06
N LEU A 35 25.86 25.16 -7.20
CA LEU A 35 26.29 26.26 -8.05
C LEU A 35 25.42 27.50 -7.80
N MET A 36 25.14 27.83 -6.54
CA MET A 36 24.16 28.85 -6.13
C MET A 36 24.32 30.22 -6.81
N ASN A 37 25.56 30.60 -7.16
CA ASN A 37 25.90 31.87 -7.80
C ASN A 37 26.01 31.80 -9.34
N GLU A 38 25.81 30.64 -9.96
CA GLU A 38 25.87 30.45 -11.42
C GLU A 38 24.48 30.64 -12.04
N LYS A 39 24.23 31.79 -12.67
CA LYS A 39 22.91 32.13 -13.21
C LYS A 39 22.45 31.21 -14.35
N ALA A 40 23.40 30.61 -15.08
CA ALA A 40 23.07 29.67 -16.14
C ALA A 40 22.77 28.25 -15.62
N ALA A 41 22.94 27.99 -14.32
CA ALA A 41 22.56 26.71 -13.73
C ALA A 41 21.05 26.66 -13.37
N SER A 42 20.32 25.67 -13.91
CA SER A 42 19.05 25.19 -13.36
C SER A 42 19.17 24.76 -11.90
N ARG A 43 18.04 24.75 -11.16
CA ARG A 43 17.99 24.31 -9.75
C ARG A 43 18.51 22.89 -9.60
N GLU A 44 18.03 21.99 -10.44
CA GLU A 44 18.61 20.66 -10.71
C GLU A 44 19.09 20.70 -12.16
N HIS A 45 20.40 20.63 -12.37
CA HIS A 45 20.98 20.85 -13.71
C HIS A 45 21.42 19.53 -14.34
N LEU A 46 22.18 18.74 -13.60
CA LEU A 46 22.66 17.44 -14.05
C LEU A 46 22.86 16.51 -12.84
N THR A 47 22.94 15.22 -13.11
CA THR A 47 23.35 14.20 -12.15
C THR A 47 24.62 13.49 -12.64
N LEU A 48 25.47 13.10 -11.71
CA LEU A 48 26.55 12.13 -11.94
C LEU A 48 26.18 10.83 -11.25
N GLU A 49 25.90 9.81 -12.06
CA GLU A 49 25.38 8.52 -11.64
C GLU A 49 26.48 7.47 -11.71
N ARG A 50 26.66 6.72 -10.63
CA ARG A 50 27.61 5.60 -10.59
C ARG A 50 26.96 4.37 -11.22
N THR A 51 27.51 3.93 -12.36
CA THR A 51 27.05 2.73 -13.07
C THR A 51 28.12 1.63 -13.04
N VAL A 52 27.77 0.44 -13.54
CA VAL A 52 28.73 -0.68 -13.70
C VAL A 52 29.85 -0.36 -14.70
N ASP A 53 29.60 0.52 -15.67
CA ASP A 53 30.53 0.91 -16.75
C ASP A 53 31.34 2.18 -16.41
N GLY A 54 31.15 2.74 -15.21
CA GLY A 54 31.80 3.96 -14.74
C GLY A 54 30.80 5.04 -14.31
N TRP A 55 31.28 6.27 -14.20
CA TRP A 55 30.43 7.40 -13.85
C TRP A 55 29.78 7.98 -15.12
N LYS A 56 28.47 8.21 -15.06
CA LYS A 56 27.67 8.74 -16.15
C LYS A 56 27.11 10.10 -15.75
N LEU A 57 27.34 11.09 -16.58
CA LEU A 57 26.67 12.39 -16.53
C LEU A 57 25.32 12.30 -17.24
N VAL A 58 24.28 12.87 -16.63
CA VAL A 58 22.94 13.00 -17.20
C VAL A 58 22.45 14.43 -16.97
N ASP A 59 22.15 15.16 -18.03
CA ASP A 59 21.52 16.49 -17.94
C ASP A 59 20.04 16.34 -17.57
N GLN A 60 19.59 17.08 -16.55
CA GLN A 60 18.23 17.00 -16.01
C GLN A 60 17.30 18.01 -16.70
N MET A 61 17.36 18.04 -18.04
CA MET A 61 16.63 19.01 -18.87
C MET A 61 16.94 20.46 -18.45
N SER A 62 18.21 20.75 -18.27
CA SER A 62 18.65 22.06 -17.81
C SER A 62 18.38 23.14 -18.85
N ALA A 63 18.04 24.35 -18.40
CA ALA A 63 17.61 25.43 -19.28
C ALA A 63 18.70 25.88 -20.28
N ASN A 64 19.98 25.69 -19.94
CA ASN A 64 21.11 26.09 -20.78
C ASN A 64 21.91 24.90 -21.34
N GLY A 65 21.59 23.68 -20.91
CA GLY A 65 22.29 22.45 -21.26
C GLY A 65 23.66 22.31 -20.59
N THR A 66 24.11 21.07 -20.51
CA THR A 66 25.43 20.69 -20.00
C THR A 66 26.41 20.46 -21.14
N SER A 67 27.67 20.87 -20.96
CA SER A 67 28.76 20.52 -21.89
C SER A 67 29.83 19.65 -21.23
N LEU A 68 30.35 18.66 -21.95
CA LEU A 68 31.50 17.85 -21.55
C LEU A 68 32.65 18.11 -22.53
N ASN A 69 33.80 18.57 -22.04
CA ASN A 69 34.97 18.93 -22.84
C ASN A 69 34.67 19.92 -23.99
N GLY A 70 33.67 20.78 -23.81
CA GLY A 70 33.25 21.79 -24.78
C GLY A 70 32.13 21.36 -25.74
N GLU A 71 31.69 20.10 -25.71
CA GLU A 71 30.57 19.60 -26.52
C GLU A 71 29.31 19.46 -25.66
N LYS A 72 28.15 19.94 -26.15
CA LYS A 72 26.88 19.78 -25.42
C LYS A 72 26.46 18.32 -25.38
N VAL A 73 26.08 17.84 -24.20
CA VAL A 73 25.68 16.45 -23.96
C VAL A 73 24.44 16.41 -23.08
N ASN A 74 23.48 15.57 -23.45
CA ASN A 74 22.34 15.24 -22.60
C ASN A 74 22.65 14.05 -21.69
N PHE A 75 23.60 13.20 -22.10
CA PHE A 75 24.24 12.19 -21.27
C PHE A 75 25.63 11.86 -21.83
N ALA A 76 26.57 11.47 -20.95
CA ALA A 76 27.88 10.99 -21.35
C ALA A 76 28.57 10.21 -20.22
N PHE A 77 29.39 9.21 -20.55
CA PHE A 77 30.29 8.62 -19.56
C PHE A 77 31.49 9.53 -19.34
N ILE A 78 31.81 9.84 -18.08
CA ILE A 78 32.90 10.73 -17.69
C ILE A 78 34.17 9.94 -17.37
N LYS A 79 35.31 10.47 -17.80
CA LYS A 79 36.65 9.90 -17.60
C LYS A 79 37.49 10.80 -16.71
N ASP A 80 38.57 10.23 -16.19
CA ASP A 80 39.58 11.01 -15.47
C ASP A 80 40.14 12.10 -16.39
N GLY A 81 40.10 13.35 -15.91
CA GLY A 81 40.53 14.53 -16.65
C GLY A 81 39.43 15.27 -17.41
N ASP A 82 38.22 14.71 -17.53
CA ASP A 82 37.12 15.38 -18.23
C ASP A 82 36.66 16.65 -17.50
N VAL A 83 36.25 17.65 -18.27
CA VAL A 83 35.73 18.92 -17.76
C VAL A 83 34.25 19.04 -18.11
N ILE A 84 33.41 19.02 -17.10
CA ILE A 84 31.98 19.31 -17.20
C ILE A 84 31.81 20.81 -17.06
N GLN A 85 31.00 21.43 -17.93
CA GLN A 85 30.76 22.87 -17.91
C GLN A 85 29.26 23.17 -17.84
N VAL A 86 28.91 24.06 -16.92
CA VAL A 86 27.57 24.59 -16.69
C VAL A 86 27.69 26.12 -16.59
N GLY A 87 27.31 26.84 -17.65
CA GLY A 87 27.58 28.29 -17.71
C GLY A 87 29.07 28.61 -17.61
N GLU A 88 29.44 29.44 -16.63
CA GLU A 88 30.84 29.78 -16.30
C GLU A 88 31.47 28.77 -15.31
N ALA A 89 30.67 27.91 -14.67
CA ALA A 89 31.15 26.87 -13.78
C ALA A 89 31.82 25.74 -14.56
N LYS A 90 33.02 25.34 -14.14
CA LYS A 90 33.75 24.18 -14.67
C LYS A 90 34.04 23.19 -13.57
N ILE A 91 33.67 21.93 -13.78
CA ILE A 91 33.89 20.83 -12.85
C ILE A 91 34.84 19.85 -13.52
N GLN A 92 36.09 19.81 -13.05
CA GLN A 92 37.09 18.88 -13.54
C GLN A 92 37.06 17.60 -12.74
N VAL A 93 36.97 16.47 -13.45
CA VAL A 93 36.91 15.13 -12.87
C VAL A 93 38.32 14.59 -12.69
N THR A 94 38.66 14.13 -11.48
CA THR A 94 39.98 13.56 -11.15
C THR A 94 39.84 12.36 -10.20
N GLY A 95 40.87 11.54 -10.06
CA GLY A 95 40.84 10.37 -9.18
C GLY A 95 39.81 9.31 -9.58
N LEU A 96 39.49 9.20 -10.87
CA LEU A 96 38.80 8.04 -11.46
C LEU A 96 39.86 7.02 -11.87
N ASN A 97 39.97 5.91 -11.13
CA ASN A 97 40.79 4.79 -11.59
C ASN A 97 40.12 4.14 -12.81
N PRO A 98 40.87 3.83 -13.88
CA PRO A 98 40.32 3.04 -14.98
C PRO A 98 39.85 1.68 -14.45
N ALA A 99 38.65 1.26 -14.84
CA ALA A 99 38.18 -0.09 -14.55
C ALA A 99 39.18 -1.11 -15.12
N PRO A 100 39.56 -2.17 -14.39
CA PRO A 100 40.42 -3.22 -14.92
C PRO A 100 39.70 -3.92 -16.08
N GLY A 101 40.05 -3.60 -17.34
CA GLY A 101 39.51 -4.28 -18.52
C GLY A 101 39.36 -3.44 -19.79
N ALA A 102 39.40 -2.11 -19.74
CA ALA A 102 39.31 -1.32 -20.97
C ALA A 102 40.67 -1.32 -21.71
N LYS A 103 40.77 -2.07 -22.82
CA LYS A 103 41.88 -1.89 -23.77
C LYS A 103 41.82 -0.46 -24.33
N PRO A 104 42.95 0.28 -24.42
CA PRO A 104 42.96 1.58 -25.05
C PRO A 104 42.60 1.42 -26.53
N ALA A 105 41.56 2.13 -26.99
CA ALA A 105 41.34 2.30 -28.42
C ALA A 105 42.51 3.11 -29.01
N PRO A 106 43.08 2.71 -30.16
CA PRO A 106 44.19 3.44 -30.76
C PRO A 106 43.73 4.87 -31.11
N ALA A 107 44.57 5.85 -30.79
CA ALA A 107 44.34 7.25 -31.13
C ALA A 107 44.17 7.40 -32.65
N ARG A 108 42.98 7.82 -33.07
CA ARG A 108 42.70 8.09 -34.49
C ARG A 108 43.38 9.41 -34.85
N PRO A 109 44.25 9.46 -35.88
CA PRO A 109 44.89 10.71 -36.27
C PRO A 109 43.85 11.68 -36.85
N VAL A 110 43.95 12.94 -36.45
CA VAL A 110 43.18 14.06 -36.99
C VAL A 110 43.43 14.13 -38.50
N ARG A 111 42.42 13.78 -39.31
CA ARG A 111 42.46 14.03 -40.76
C ARG A 111 41.81 15.37 -41.06
N ARG A 112 42.61 16.26 -41.64
CA ARG A 112 42.15 17.51 -42.27
C ARG A 112 41.16 17.21 -43.40
N ALA A 113 40.22 18.13 -43.57
CA ALA A 113 39.25 18.17 -44.64
C ALA A 113 39.93 18.28 -46.01
N ASP A 114 39.52 17.43 -46.96
CA ASP A 114 39.48 17.69 -48.41
C ASP A 114 38.41 16.77 -49.05
N ALA A 115 37.74 17.30 -50.07
CA ALA A 115 36.45 16.86 -50.64
C ALA A 115 36.51 15.67 -51.64
N PRO A 116 35.45 15.39 -52.43
CA PRO A 116 34.38 14.43 -52.17
C PRO A 116 34.47 13.15 -53.05
N ARG A 117 33.87 12.03 -52.64
CA ARG A 117 33.70 10.88 -53.56
C ARG A 117 32.36 10.16 -53.42
N ALA A 118 31.56 10.37 -54.47
CA ALA A 118 30.54 9.52 -55.10
C ALA A 118 29.35 9.01 -54.26
N ALA A 119 28.17 9.53 -54.60
CA ALA A 119 26.86 9.06 -54.19
C ALA A 119 26.61 7.62 -54.67
N ILE A 120 26.12 6.78 -53.75
CA ILE A 120 25.34 5.58 -54.08
C ILE A 120 23.88 6.04 -54.16
N GLN A 121 23.23 5.80 -55.30
CA GLN A 121 21.82 6.14 -55.50
C GLN A 121 20.92 5.19 -54.69
N PRO A 122 19.88 5.71 -54.00
CA PRO A 122 18.84 4.87 -53.41
C PRO A 122 18.01 4.19 -54.51
N GLY A 123 17.87 2.86 -54.44
CA GLY A 123 16.85 2.14 -55.18
C GLY A 123 15.46 2.43 -54.61
N GLU A 124 14.49 2.58 -55.51
CA GLU A 124 13.08 2.90 -55.29
C GLU A 124 12.42 2.05 -54.20
N TYR A 125 11.93 2.72 -53.15
CA TYR A 125 10.78 2.25 -52.39
C TYR A 125 9.56 2.92 -53.02
N ALA A 126 8.66 2.11 -53.60
CA ALA A 126 7.42 2.59 -54.17
C ALA A 126 6.51 3.21 -53.09
N GLU A 127 6.13 4.47 -53.29
CA GLU A 127 5.03 5.13 -52.59
C GLU A 127 3.73 4.30 -52.79
N HIS A 128 3.13 3.83 -51.69
CA HIS A 128 1.73 3.45 -51.70
C HIS A 128 0.91 4.67 -51.26
N ASP A 129 0.39 5.40 -52.25
CA ASP A 129 -0.60 6.46 -52.08
C ASP A 129 -1.84 5.93 -51.34
N LEU A 130 -2.11 6.48 -50.16
CA LEU A 130 -3.44 6.41 -49.56
C LEU A 130 -4.32 7.46 -50.24
N ALA A 131 -5.12 7.03 -51.22
CA ALA A 131 -6.08 7.90 -51.90
C ALA A 131 -7.13 8.47 -50.91
N PRO A 132 -7.57 9.74 -51.09
CA PRO A 132 -8.60 10.34 -50.26
C PRO A 132 -9.98 9.71 -50.52
N ILE A 133 -10.71 9.41 -49.45
CA ILE A 133 -12.05 8.81 -49.46
C ILE A 133 -13.09 9.85 -49.94
N PRO A 134 -13.88 9.59 -51.01
CA PRO A 134 -14.99 10.47 -51.40
C PRO A 134 -16.24 10.27 -50.52
N PRO A 135 -17.11 11.28 -50.36
CA PRO A 135 -18.27 11.20 -49.47
C PRO A 135 -19.38 10.28 -50.03
N ALA A 136 -19.98 9.50 -49.14
CA ALA A 136 -20.93 8.42 -49.45
C ALA A 136 -22.26 8.90 -50.08
N LYS A 137 -22.75 8.15 -51.07
CA LYS A 137 -24.15 8.11 -51.51
C LYS A 137 -24.67 6.68 -51.40
N SER A 138 -25.76 6.47 -50.66
CA SER A 138 -26.44 5.17 -50.52
C SER A 138 -27.17 4.77 -51.81
N PRO A 139 -27.31 3.46 -52.09
CA PRO A 139 -28.65 2.94 -52.33
C PRO A 139 -28.90 1.49 -51.82
N VAL A 140 -30.05 1.35 -51.16
CA VAL A 140 -30.90 0.16 -51.04
C VAL A 140 -31.36 -0.21 -52.46
N PRO A 141 -30.97 -1.37 -53.09
CA PRO A 141 -31.85 -2.56 -53.12
C PRO A 141 -31.15 -3.91 -53.49
N ALA A 142 -29.98 -4.26 -52.95
CA ALA A 142 -29.30 -5.54 -53.28
C ALA A 142 -29.63 -6.72 -52.33
N LEU A 143 -30.38 -6.48 -51.25
CA LEU A 143 -30.60 -7.44 -50.15
C LEU A 143 -31.65 -8.53 -50.44
N VAL A 144 -32.38 -8.46 -51.55
CA VAL A 144 -33.47 -9.43 -51.88
C VAL A 144 -32.96 -10.64 -52.67
N ALA A 145 -31.80 -10.57 -53.33
CA ALA A 145 -31.28 -11.66 -54.15
C ALA A 145 -30.46 -12.71 -53.38
N LEU A 146 -29.85 -12.34 -52.25
CA LEU A 146 -28.92 -13.22 -51.51
C LEU A 146 -29.63 -14.24 -50.60
N VAL A 147 -30.86 -13.94 -50.16
CA VAL A 147 -31.65 -14.79 -49.26
C VAL A 147 -32.21 -16.03 -49.96
N ILE A 148 -32.33 -16.02 -51.29
CA ILE A 148 -32.88 -17.15 -52.08
C ILE A 148 -31.82 -18.24 -52.32
N ILE A 149 -30.52 -17.90 -52.35
CA ILE A 149 -29.44 -18.86 -52.64
C ILE A 149 -29.04 -19.67 -51.40
N VAL A 150 -29.16 -19.09 -50.20
CA VAL A 150 -28.84 -19.77 -48.94
C VAL A 150 -29.92 -20.78 -48.52
N LEU A 151 -31.16 -20.65 -49.01
CA LEU A 151 -32.25 -21.59 -48.74
C LEU A 151 -32.21 -22.89 -49.58
N VAL A 152 -31.39 -22.95 -50.64
CA VAL A 152 -31.36 -24.11 -51.56
C VAL A 152 -30.20 -25.08 -51.26
N LEU A 153 -29.15 -24.66 -50.56
CA LEU A 153 -27.98 -25.51 -50.29
C LEU A 153 -27.96 -26.14 -48.87
N GLY A 154 -29.01 -25.90 -48.08
CA GLY A 154 -29.19 -26.46 -46.73
C GLY A 154 -29.84 -27.84 -46.66
N ALA A 155 -29.95 -28.58 -47.76
CA ALA A 155 -30.57 -29.92 -47.76
C ALA A 155 -29.67 -30.96 -48.46
N GLY A 156 -28.93 -31.72 -47.65
CA GLY A 156 -28.08 -32.85 -48.06
C GLY A 156 -26.63 -32.61 -47.68
N GLY A 157 -26.11 -33.04 -46.53
CA GLY A 157 -26.29 -34.34 -45.90
C GLY A 157 -24.96 -35.08 -45.91
N TYR A 158 -24.25 -35.04 -44.78
CA TYR A 158 -23.63 -36.19 -44.13
C TYR A 158 -22.81 -37.16 -45.02
N PHE A 159 -21.47 -37.10 -45.01
CA PHE A 159 -20.60 -38.29 -44.98
C PHE A 159 -19.07 -38.00 -44.89
N VAL A 160 -18.44 -38.64 -43.90
CA VAL A 160 -17.10 -39.29 -43.90
C VAL A 160 -15.81 -38.51 -43.64
N VAL A 161 -15.19 -38.97 -42.54
CA VAL A 161 -13.82 -38.83 -42.04
C VAL A 161 -12.89 -39.86 -42.73
N SER A 162 -11.62 -39.51 -42.95
CA SER A 162 -10.40 -40.32 -42.66
C SER A 162 -9.30 -40.41 -43.76
N GLN A 163 -8.05 -40.54 -43.27
CA GLN A 163 -6.81 -41.09 -43.87
C GLN A 163 -5.94 -40.16 -44.74
N ILE A 164 -4.79 -39.68 -44.25
CA ILE A 164 -3.43 -40.30 -44.20
C ILE A 164 -2.76 -40.43 -45.58
N GLY A 165 -1.56 -39.85 -45.73
CA GLY A 165 -0.66 -40.11 -46.85
C GLY A 165 0.68 -39.37 -46.75
N THR A 166 1.70 -40.09 -46.26
CA THR A 166 3.12 -39.73 -46.13
C THR A 166 3.92 -39.87 -47.44
N GLY A 167 5.03 -39.13 -47.56
CA GLY A 167 6.18 -39.42 -48.45
C GLY A 167 6.68 -38.16 -49.18
N GLY A 168 7.97 -37.81 -49.29
CA GLY A 168 9.25 -38.48 -48.99
C GLY A 168 10.25 -38.24 -50.14
N GLY A 169 11.46 -37.72 -49.84
CA GLY A 169 12.68 -37.70 -50.68
C GLY A 169 12.79 -36.52 -51.69
N GLY A 170 13.81 -35.65 -51.65
CA GLY A 170 15.24 -35.82 -51.99
C GLY A 170 15.50 -35.07 -53.32
N GLU A 171 16.53 -34.24 -53.59
CA GLU A 171 17.97 -34.43 -53.42
C GLU A 171 18.77 -33.16 -53.86
N GLN A 172 19.81 -32.80 -53.08
CA GLN A 172 21.14 -32.16 -53.30
C GLN A 172 21.45 -31.13 -54.42
N VAL A 173 22.29 -30.11 -54.10
CA VAL A 173 23.70 -29.92 -54.57
C VAL A 173 24.44 -28.87 -53.69
N ALA A 174 25.74 -29.10 -53.49
CA ALA A 174 26.71 -28.42 -52.62
C ALA A 174 27.34 -27.11 -53.20
N ASP A 175 27.89 -26.22 -52.35
CA ASP A 175 29.36 -26.04 -52.16
C ASP A 175 29.72 -24.74 -51.38
N GLN A 176 30.69 -24.92 -50.47
CA GLN A 176 31.70 -24.03 -49.84
C GLN A 176 31.44 -22.54 -49.49
N GLY A 177 31.71 -22.23 -48.20
CA GLY A 177 32.09 -20.87 -47.76
C GLY A 177 31.77 -20.52 -46.30
N GLN A 178 32.17 -21.32 -45.32
CA GLN A 178 32.11 -20.91 -43.90
C GLN A 178 33.15 -19.83 -43.60
N THR A 179 32.70 -18.65 -43.18
CA THR A 179 33.07 -18.09 -41.85
C THR A 179 31.85 -17.42 -41.25
N GLY A 180 30.95 -18.22 -40.67
CA GLY A 180 29.94 -17.75 -39.73
C GLY A 180 30.59 -17.26 -38.43
N PRO A 181 29.86 -16.49 -37.62
CA PRO A 181 30.37 -15.94 -36.37
C PRO A 181 30.77 -17.09 -35.46
N ARG A 182 32.01 -17.07 -34.92
CA ARG A 182 32.34 -17.91 -33.77
C ARG A 182 31.38 -17.48 -32.65
N GLN A 183 30.29 -18.23 -32.46
CA GLN A 183 29.88 -18.59 -31.11
C GLN A 183 31.19 -19.01 -30.44
N ALA A 184 31.58 -18.34 -29.36
CA ALA A 184 32.59 -18.93 -28.50
C ALA A 184 32.02 -20.29 -28.12
N GLU A 185 32.52 -21.35 -28.75
CA GLU A 185 32.10 -22.70 -28.42
C GLU A 185 32.29 -22.82 -26.93
N LEU A 186 31.21 -23.14 -26.22
CA LEU A 186 31.28 -23.49 -24.80
C LEU A 186 32.48 -24.42 -24.65
N SER A 187 33.40 -24.07 -23.76
CA SER A 187 34.52 -24.96 -23.46
C SER A 187 33.96 -26.33 -23.08
N ASP A 188 34.72 -27.40 -23.32
CA ASP A 188 34.25 -28.75 -22.96
C ASP A 188 33.86 -28.84 -21.46
N GLU A 189 34.51 -28.04 -20.64
CA GLU A 189 34.18 -27.84 -19.22
C GLU A 189 32.84 -27.13 -18.99
N GLU A 190 32.48 -26.11 -19.78
CA GLU A 190 31.18 -25.43 -19.71
C GLU A 190 30.04 -26.30 -20.27
N LYS A 191 30.30 -27.06 -21.35
CA LYS A 191 29.37 -28.07 -21.87
C LYS A 191 29.12 -29.16 -20.84
N ALA A 192 30.18 -29.63 -20.18
CA ALA A 192 30.07 -30.61 -19.10
C ALA A 192 29.29 -30.05 -17.90
N ALA A 193 29.54 -28.80 -17.50
CA ALA A 193 28.81 -28.15 -16.42
C ALA A 193 27.32 -27.99 -16.73
N LEU A 194 26.95 -27.57 -17.95
CA LEU A 194 25.55 -27.49 -18.37
C LEU A 194 24.86 -28.85 -18.34
N LYS A 195 25.52 -29.90 -18.82
CA LYS A 195 24.98 -31.27 -18.77
C LYS A 195 24.76 -31.74 -17.33
N VAL A 196 25.65 -31.37 -16.40
CA VAL A 196 25.46 -31.66 -14.97
C VAL A 196 24.29 -30.85 -14.40
N ALA A 197 24.16 -29.57 -14.76
CA ALA A 197 23.04 -28.72 -14.33
C ALA A 197 21.68 -29.25 -14.81
N GLU A 198 21.59 -29.67 -16.08
CA GLU A 198 20.39 -30.32 -16.64
C GLU A 198 20.06 -31.63 -15.91
N GLY A 199 21.08 -32.41 -15.57
CA GLY A 199 20.94 -33.61 -14.74
C GLY A 199 20.42 -33.32 -13.33
N ILE A 200 20.87 -32.23 -12.71
CA ILE A 200 20.37 -31.76 -11.39
C ILE A 200 18.90 -31.34 -11.50
N VAL A 201 18.55 -30.51 -12.50
CA VAL A 201 17.17 -30.03 -12.66
C VAL A 201 16.18 -31.19 -12.91
N SER A 202 16.61 -32.18 -13.68
CA SER A 202 15.81 -33.37 -14.03
C SER A 202 15.88 -34.51 -13.02
N SER A 203 16.62 -34.37 -11.91
CA SER A 203 16.71 -35.42 -10.89
C SER A 203 15.41 -35.56 -10.09
N ASP A 204 15.28 -36.67 -9.36
CA ASP A 204 14.19 -36.88 -8.40
C ASP A 204 14.47 -36.23 -7.03
N SER A 205 15.54 -35.43 -6.91
CA SER A 205 15.90 -34.71 -5.68
C SER A 205 14.88 -33.62 -5.33
N SER A 206 14.86 -33.20 -4.06
CA SER A 206 14.01 -32.09 -3.61
C SER A 206 14.40 -30.77 -4.29
N THR A 207 13.45 -29.83 -4.40
CA THR A 207 13.69 -28.52 -5.02
C THR A 207 14.83 -27.76 -4.31
N ILE A 208 14.97 -27.91 -2.99
CA ILE A 208 16.05 -27.31 -2.19
C ILE A 208 17.40 -27.91 -2.55
N GLU A 209 17.51 -29.25 -2.58
CA GLU A 209 18.76 -29.94 -2.96
C GLU A 209 19.19 -29.55 -4.37
N LYS A 210 18.24 -29.45 -5.31
CA LYS A 210 18.53 -29.00 -6.68
C LYS A 210 19.12 -27.58 -6.70
N ILE A 211 18.57 -26.66 -5.90
CA ILE A 211 19.08 -25.29 -5.79
C ILE A 211 20.50 -25.28 -5.20
N GLN A 212 20.75 -26.06 -4.15
CA GLN A 212 22.05 -26.15 -3.49
C GLN A 212 23.12 -26.79 -4.39
N ASP A 213 22.74 -27.82 -5.15
CA ASP A 213 23.63 -28.45 -6.13
C ASP A 213 23.99 -27.50 -7.27
N LEU A 214 23.03 -26.70 -7.75
CA LEU A 214 23.29 -25.63 -8.72
C LEU A 214 24.17 -24.53 -8.13
N GLU A 215 24.00 -24.15 -6.85
CA GLU A 215 24.90 -23.21 -6.17
C GLU A 215 26.34 -23.73 -6.06
N GLY A 216 26.50 -25.01 -5.71
CA GLY A 216 27.79 -25.68 -5.68
C GLY A 216 28.45 -25.71 -7.06
N LEU A 217 27.66 -25.91 -8.12
CA LEU A 217 28.13 -25.86 -9.50
C LEU A 217 28.51 -24.44 -9.93
N GLN A 218 27.72 -23.41 -9.57
CA GLN A 218 28.04 -22.01 -9.80
C GLN A 218 29.34 -21.62 -9.09
N ALA A 219 29.55 -22.07 -7.86
CA ALA A 219 30.76 -21.79 -7.10
C ALA A 219 32.04 -22.29 -7.80
N LYS A 220 31.96 -23.44 -8.48
CA LYS A 220 33.07 -23.99 -9.30
C LYS A 220 33.32 -23.16 -10.56
N LEU A 221 32.32 -22.41 -11.04
CA LEU A 221 32.39 -21.57 -12.25
C LEU A 221 32.66 -20.08 -11.96
N LYS A 222 32.72 -19.64 -10.69
CA LYS A 222 32.87 -18.23 -10.27
C LYS A 222 34.10 -17.51 -10.87
N GLY A 223 35.12 -18.22 -11.33
CA GLY A 223 36.29 -17.65 -12.04
C GLY A 223 36.04 -17.24 -13.50
N LYS A 224 34.89 -17.60 -14.08
CA LYS A 224 34.54 -17.40 -15.50
C LYS A 224 33.46 -16.33 -15.68
N ARG A 225 33.74 -15.09 -15.28
CA ARG A 225 32.83 -13.95 -15.49
C ARG A 225 32.48 -13.80 -16.98
N GLY A 226 31.18 -13.79 -17.31
CA GLY A 226 30.67 -13.72 -18.69
C GLY A 226 30.42 -15.06 -19.39
N SER A 227 30.58 -16.19 -18.68
CA SER A 227 30.26 -17.52 -19.21
C SER A 227 28.75 -17.68 -19.45
N LYS A 228 28.37 -18.07 -20.67
CA LYS A 228 26.99 -18.41 -21.02
C LYS A 228 26.45 -19.55 -20.14
N ALA A 229 27.29 -20.56 -19.84
CA ALA A 229 26.91 -21.66 -18.95
C ALA A 229 26.60 -21.18 -17.52
N LEU A 230 27.36 -20.22 -17.00
CA LEU A 230 27.08 -19.63 -15.68
C LEU A 230 25.74 -18.87 -15.68
N SER A 231 25.41 -18.18 -16.77
CA SER A 231 24.12 -17.50 -16.95
C SER A 231 22.96 -18.50 -16.95
N ASP A 232 23.03 -19.52 -17.81
CA ASP A 232 21.99 -20.54 -17.95
C ASP A 232 21.75 -21.30 -16.63
N ILE A 233 22.82 -21.61 -15.88
CA ILE A 233 22.73 -22.21 -14.53
C ILE A 233 22.07 -21.26 -13.53
N THR A 234 22.34 -19.96 -13.63
CA THR A 234 21.69 -18.94 -12.77
C THR A 234 20.20 -18.87 -13.05
N ASP A 235 19.79 -18.93 -14.32
CA ASP A 235 18.38 -18.93 -14.72
C ASP A 235 17.66 -20.20 -14.28
N MET A 236 18.30 -21.37 -14.40
CA MET A 236 17.77 -22.64 -13.88
C MET A 236 17.54 -22.57 -12.37
N LYS A 237 18.52 -22.05 -11.61
CA LYS A 237 18.39 -21.85 -10.17
C LYS A 237 17.24 -20.89 -9.83
N ALA A 238 17.14 -19.76 -10.51
CA ALA A 238 16.09 -18.77 -10.26
C ALA A 238 14.68 -19.34 -10.51
N LYS A 239 14.51 -20.20 -11.52
CA LYS A 239 13.24 -20.91 -11.77
C LYS A 239 12.89 -21.87 -10.63
N LEU A 240 13.87 -22.65 -10.15
CA LEU A 240 13.67 -23.56 -9.02
C LEU A 240 13.36 -22.78 -7.72
N THR A 241 14.01 -21.65 -7.48
CA THR A 241 13.70 -20.80 -6.31
C THR A 241 12.26 -20.27 -6.36
N ARG A 242 11.75 -19.90 -7.53
CA ARG A 242 10.32 -19.52 -7.69
C ARG A 242 9.37 -20.69 -7.49
N SER A 243 9.73 -21.90 -7.95
CA SER A 243 8.95 -23.12 -7.68
C SER A 243 8.85 -23.39 -6.18
N LEU A 244 10.00 -23.32 -5.50
CA LEU A 244 10.09 -23.52 -4.06
C LEU A 244 9.25 -22.50 -3.28
N ASP A 245 9.27 -21.23 -3.67
CA ASP A 245 8.44 -20.18 -3.06
C ASP A 245 6.93 -20.48 -3.18
N GLY A 246 6.50 -20.99 -4.34
CA GLY A 246 5.14 -21.49 -4.55
C GLY A 246 4.79 -22.70 -3.68
N GLU A 247 5.70 -23.68 -3.59
CA GLU A 247 5.55 -24.87 -2.73
C GLU A 247 5.43 -24.48 -1.24
N ILE A 248 6.27 -23.56 -0.77
CA ILE A 248 6.21 -23.02 0.60
C ILE A 248 4.88 -22.33 0.86
N THR A 249 4.42 -21.51 -0.09
CA THR A 249 3.15 -20.79 0.06
C THR A 249 1.98 -21.74 0.29
N VAL A 250 1.89 -22.82 -0.49
CA VAL A 250 0.86 -23.84 -0.34
C VAL A 250 1.02 -24.59 0.98
N TYR A 251 2.24 -25.01 1.32
CA TYR A 251 2.52 -25.73 2.57
C TYR A 251 2.13 -24.91 3.81
N VAL A 252 2.50 -23.63 3.85
CA VAL A 252 2.12 -22.70 4.94
C VAL A 252 0.60 -22.60 5.05
N GLN A 253 -0.11 -22.45 3.93
CA GLN A 253 -1.58 -22.36 3.92
C GLN A 253 -2.22 -23.64 4.48
N ASP A 254 -1.76 -24.81 4.04
CA ASP A 254 -2.29 -26.10 4.48
C ASP A 254 -2.03 -26.34 5.98
N GLN A 255 -0.83 -26.06 6.47
CA GLN A 255 -0.48 -26.22 7.89
C GLN A 255 -1.29 -25.28 8.79
N LEU A 256 -1.48 -24.01 8.38
CA LEU A 256 -2.29 -23.07 9.17
C LEU A 256 -3.78 -23.44 9.15
N ALA A 257 -4.30 -23.96 8.04
CA ALA A 257 -5.68 -24.46 7.96
C ALA A 257 -5.89 -25.72 8.84
N GLY A 258 -4.89 -26.62 8.87
CA GLY A 258 -4.87 -27.76 9.78
C GLY A 258 -4.90 -27.33 11.24
N ALA A 259 -4.01 -26.41 11.63
CA ALA A 259 -3.94 -25.90 12.99
C ALA A 259 -5.23 -25.21 13.42
N GLN A 260 -5.87 -24.46 12.52
CA GLN A 260 -7.18 -23.87 12.78
C GLN A 260 -8.27 -24.93 13.01
N THR A 261 -8.28 -26.01 12.23
CA THR A 261 -9.25 -27.11 12.36
C THR A 261 -9.12 -27.83 13.73
N GLU A 262 -7.89 -28.05 14.19
CA GLU A 262 -7.62 -28.58 15.53
C GLU A 262 -8.09 -27.61 16.63
N GLY A 263 -7.83 -26.30 16.46
CA GLY A 263 -8.30 -25.27 17.38
C GLY A 263 -9.83 -25.18 17.47
N GLU A 264 -10.55 -25.29 16.34
CA GLU A 264 -12.01 -25.35 16.29
C GLU A 264 -12.57 -26.58 17.02
N SER A 265 -11.79 -27.65 17.07
CA SER A 265 -12.06 -28.87 17.83
C SER A 265 -11.57 -28.80 19.27
N ASP A 266 -11.24 -27.61 19.81
CA ASP A 266 -10.67 -27.39 21.14
C ASP A 266 -9.40 -28.24 21.44
N ASN A 267 -8.63 -28.61 20.40
CA ASN A 267 -7.37 -29.37 20.52
C ASN A 267 -6.16 -28.47 20.27
N TYR A 268 -5.90 -27.56 21.22
CA TYR A 268 -4.88 -26.51 21.06
C TYR A 268 -3.46 -27.04 21.20
N ALA A 269 -3.25 -28.15 21.92
CA ALA A 269 -1.94 -28.80 22.02
C ALA A 269 -1.43 -29.24 20.64
N ASP A 270 -2.28 -29.95 19.87
CA ASP A 270 -1.93 -30.40 18.52
C ASP A 270 -1.92 -29.24 17.52
N ALA A 271 -2.84 -28.27 17.66
CA ALA A 271 -2.86 -27.07 16.82
C ALA A 271 -1.54 -26.29 16.92
N MET A 272 -1.06 -26.04 18.14
CA MET A 272 0.20 -25.33 18.37
C MET A 272 1.42 -26.16 17.98
N ALA A 273 1.37 -27.50 18.16
CA ALA A 273 2.43 -28.39 17.69
C ALA A 273 2.61 -28.31 16.16
N GLN A 274 1.52 -28.26 15.39
CA GLN A 274 1.59 -28.05 13.93
C GLN A 274 2.22 -26.70 13.55
N VAL A 275 1.89 -25.63 14.28
CA VAL A 275 2.50 -24.32 14.05
C VAL A 275 4.00 -24.33 14.39
N ASP A 276 4.41 -25.03 15.44
CA ASP A 276 5.81 -25.15 15.81
C ASP A 276 6.59 -26.04 14.82
N GLU A 277 5.97 -27.09 14.29
CA GLU A 277 6.52 -27.89 13.18
C GLU A 277 6.69 -27.05 11.91
N LEU A 278 5.71 -26.20 11.58
CA LEU A 278 5.82 -25.27 10.47
C LEU A 278 6.98 -24.29 10.65
N LYS A 279 7.14 -23.70 11.84
CA LYS A 279 8.28 -22.81 12.13
C LYS A 279 9.60 -23.56 12.02
N ALA A 280 9.69 -24.76 12.58
CA ALA A 280 10.89 -25.60 12.50
C ALA A 280 11.23 -25.98 11.06
N TYR A 281 10.22 -26.26 10.22
CA TYR A 281 10.40 -26.49 8.79
C TYR A 281 10.98 -25.25 8.10
N LEU A 282 10.39 -24.08 8.31
CA LEU A 282 10.89 -22.84 7.72
C LEU A 282 12.30 -22.47 8.20
N GLU A 283 12.67 -22.83 9.43
CA GLU A 283 13.99 -22.58 10.00
C GLU A 283 15.02 -23.69 9.67
N SER A 284 14.59 -24.81 9.09
CA SER A 284 15.45 -25.96 8.82
C SER A 284 16.53 -25.71 7.75
N ASP A 285 16.33 -24.71 6.88
CA ASP A 285 17.27 -24.32 5.84
C ASP A 285 17.29 -22.78 5.67
N PRO A 286 18.46 -22.16 5.44
CA PRO A 286 18.56 -20.70 5.24
C PRO A 286 17.70 -20.16 4.08
N LEU A 287 17.50 -20.94 3.02
CA LEU A 287 16.65 -20.55 1.90
C LEU A 287 15.17 -20.56 2.28
N LEU A 288 14.73 -21.59 3.01
CA LEU A 288 13.38 -21.65 3.58
C LEU A 288 13.15 -20.50 4.56
N ALA A 289 14.14 -20.19 5.40
CA ALA A 289 14.05 -19.10 6.37
C ALA A 289 13.97 -17.74 5.68
N SER A 290 14.66 -17.57 4.55
CA SER A 290 14.61 -16.34 3.76
C SER A 290 13.26 -16.15 3.07
N LEU A 291 12.75 -17.17 2.40
CA LEU A 291 11.46 -17.11 1.69
C LEU A 291 10.29 -17.02 2.68
N GLY A 292 10.37 -17.75 3.81
CA GLY A 292 9.37 -17.75 4.87
C GLY A 292 9.11 -16.40 5.52
N LYS A 293 10.01 -15.41 5.39
CA LYS A 293 9.83 -14.05 5.93
C LYS A 293 8.55 -13.39 5.44
N ALA A 294 8.15 -13.64 4.18
CA ALA A 294 6.91 -13.09 3.61
C ALA A 294 5.64 -13.60 4.33
N HIS A 295 5.72 -14.75 5.02
CA HIS A 295 4.61 -15.38 5.71
C HIS A 295 4.58 -15.13 7.22
N LYS A 296 5.62 -14.50 7.79
CA LYS A 296 5.78 -14.29 9.24
C LYS A 296 4.53 -13.68 9.89
N LEU A 297 3.98 -12.62 9.29
CA LEU A 297 2.79 -11.95 9.83
C LEU A 297 1.56 -12.87 9.90
N LYS A 298 1.36 -13.74 8.90
CA LYS A 298 0.23 -14.69 8.87
C LYS A 298 0.38 -15.76 9.95
N ILE A 299 1.60 -16.25 10.17
CA ILE A 299 1.90 -17.23 11.22
C ILE A 299 1.67 -16.61 12.61
N GLU A 300 2.12 -15.37 12.83
CA GLU A 300 1.91 -14.64 14.08
C GLU A 300 0.42 -14.39 14.37
N GLN A 301 -0.36 -14.06 13.34
CA GLN A 301 -1.82 -13.93 13.46
C GLN A 301 -2.50 -15.25 13.85
N ALA A 302 -2.09 -16.37 13.25
CA ALA A 302 -2.63 -17.69 13.58
C ALA A 302 -2.31 -18.09 15.03
N VAL A 303 -1.05 -17.88 15.47
CA VAL A 303 -0.64 -18.09 16.87
C VAL A 303 -1.52 -17.28 17.82
N SER A 304 -1.71 -15.98 17.53
CA SER A 304 -2.53 -15.11 18.38
C SER A 304 -3.98 -15.61 18.53
N GLN A 305 -4.58 -16.07 17.43
CA GLN A 305 -5.94 -16.63 17.43
C GLN A 305 -6.04 -17.93 18.23
N LEU A 306 -5.09 -18.86 18.02
CA LEU A 306 -5.05 -20.13 18.74
C LEU A 306 -4.83 -19.92 20.24
N THR A 307 -3.95 -19.00 20.64
CA THR A 307 -3.72 -18.66 22.06
C THR A 307 -4.98 -18.08 22.72
N ALA A 308 -5.73 -17.22 22.02
CA ALA A 308 -7.00 -16.69 22.51
C ALA A 308 -8.07 -17.80 22.68
N GLY A 309 -8.14 -18.73 21.73
CA GLY A 309 -8.99 -19.92 21.81
C GLY A 309 -8.63 -20.83 22.98
N ASN A 310 -7.35 -21.16 23.12
CA ASN A 310 -6.81 -21.98 24.22
C ASN A 310 -7.12 -21.39 25.59
N THR A 311 -6.95 -20.07 25.75
CA THR A 311 -7.30 -19.36 26.99
C THR A 311 -8.79 -19.51 27.32
N SER A 312 -9.65 -19.41 26.30
CA SER A 312 -11.09 -19.56 26.47
C SER A 312 -11.49 -21.00 26.82
N PHE A 313 -10.83 -22.00 26.22
CA PHE A 313 -11.02 -23.41 26.55
C PHE A 313 -10.61 -23.72 28.00
N LEU A 314 -9.40 -23.30 28.41
CA LEU A 314 -8.90 -23.46 29.78
C LEU A 314 -9.88 -22.88 30.81
N ALA A 315 -10.36 -21.66 30.60
CA ALA A 315 -11.31 -21.01 31.50
C ALA A 315 -12.63 -21.80 31.61
N ARG A 316 -13.26 -22.16 30.49
CA ARG A 316 -14.54 -22.91 30.50
C ARG A 316 -14.38 -24.28 31.15
N SER A 317 -13.30 -24.99 30.85
CA SER A 317 -13.05 -26.34 31.38
C SER A 317 -12.73 -26.31 32.87
N TYR A 318 -11.96 -25.33 33.35
CA TYR A 318 -11.68 -25.14 34.78
C TYR A 318 -12.97 -24.92 35.59
N ASN A 319 -13.87 -24.06 35.11
CA ASN A 319 -15.12 -23.79 35.79
C ASN A 319 -16.03 -25.02 35.81
N LYS A 320 -16.11 -25.74 34.68
CA LYS A 320 -16.93 -26.95 34.57
C LYS A 320 -16.41 -28.09 35.46
N MET A 321 -15.10 -28.21 35.59
CA MET A 321 -14.43 -29.16 36.48
C MET A 321 -14.85 -28.94 37.94
N TRP A 322 -14.79 -27.70 38.42
CA TRP A 322 -15.20 -27.36 39.78
C TRP A 322 -16.72 -27.39 39.99
N GLU A 323 -17.51 -27.14 38.95
CA GLU A 323 -18.96 -27.38 38.98
C GLU A 323 -19.27 -28.85 39.26
N TYR A 324 -18.61 -29.78 38.56
CA TYR A 324 -18.76 -31.22 38.80
C TYR A 324 -18.28 -31.63 40.20
N ALA A 325 -17.13 -31.14 40.65
CA ALA A 325 -16.62 -31.43 41.99
C ALA A 325 -17.58 -30.96 43.10
N ASN A 326 -18.17 -29.77 42.97
CA ASN A 326 -19.15 -29.22 43.92
C ASN A 326 -20.49 -29.97 43.89
N GLN A 327 -20.85 -30.60 42.78
CA GLN A 327 -22.02 -31.48 42.65
C GLN A 327 -21.72 -32.92 43.12
N HIS A 328 -20.56 -33.17 43.73
CA HIS A 328 -20.07 -34.50 44.09
C HIS A 328 -19.90 -35.47 42.90
N ARG A 329 -19.79 -34.95 41.67
CA ARG A 329 -19.55 -35.70 40.43
C ARG A 329 -18.05 -35.80 40.14
N TYR A 330 -17.32 -36.37 41.09
CA TYR A 330 -15.85 -36.32 41.10
C TYR A 330 -15.20 -37.04 39.91
N ASP A 331 -15.78 -38.14 39.43
CA ASP A 331 -15.23 -38.86 38.27
C ASP A 331 -15.26 -38.03 37.00
N GLU A 332 -16.31 -37.22 36.82
CA GLU A 332 -16.45 -36.33 35.66
C GLU A 332 -15.52 -35.11 35.78
N ALA A 333 -15.32 -34.61 37.00
CA ALA A 333 -14.35 -33.55 37.27
C ALA A 333 -12.92 -34.00 36.98
N ILE A 334 -12.55 -35.21 37.42
CA ILE A 334 -11.22 -35.81 37.17
C ILE A 334 -11.02 -36.08 35.67
N ALA A 335 -12.03 -36.66 34.99
CA ALA A 335 -11.96 -36.89 33.55
C ALA A 335 -11.76 -35.58 32.76
N LEU A 336 -12.38 -34.49 33.21
CA LEU A 336 -12.20 -33.18 32.58
C LEU A 336 -10.81 -32.57 32.88
N CYS A 337 -10.22 -32.80 34.07
CA CYS A 337 -8.81 -32.45 34.30
C CYS A 337 -7.91 -33.15 33.28
N ASP A 338 -8.11 -34.45 33.10
CA ASP A 338 -7.28 -35.28 32.23
C ASP A 338 -7.43 -34.84 30.76
N ASP A 339 -8.65 -34.49 30.32
CA ASP A 339 -8.92 -33.96 28.98
C ASP A 339 -8.25 -32.59 28.74
N VAL A 340 -8.30 -31.68 29.72
CA VAL A 340 -7.62 -30.38 29.64
C VAL A 340 -6.11 -30.55 29.54
N VAL A 341 -5.51 -31.42 30.36
CA VAL A 341 -4.06 -31.67 30.33
C VAL A 341 -3.62 -32.25 28.98
N ALA A 342 -4.49 -33.03 28.34
CA ALA A 342 -4.22 -33.63 27.03
C ALA A 342 -4.34 -32.62 25.87
N ARG A 343 -5.34 -31.75 25.89
CA ARG A 343 -5.75 -30.94 24.72
C ARG A 343 -5.39 -29.46 24.81
N ALA A 344 -5.16 -28.92 26.00
CA ALA A 344 -4.72 -27.53 26.14
C ALA A 344 -3.24 -27.39 25.80
N TRP A 345 -2.91 -26.29 25.14
CA TRP A 345 -1.52 -25.86 25.01
C TRP A 345 -1.11 -25.10 26.27
N PHE A 346 0.09 -25.41 26.79
CA PHE A 346 0.66 -24.74 27.96
C PHE A 346 2.01 -24.17 27.56
N GLU A 347 2.21 -22.89 27.85
CA GLU A 347 3.47 -22.21 27.54
C GLU A 347 4.58 -22.70 28.50
N THR A 348 4.21 -23.09 29.72
CA THR A 348 5.15 -23.57 30.73
C THR A 348 4.69 -24.86 31.42
N GLY A 349 5.65 -25.65 31.90
CA GLY A 349 5.35 -26.86 32.69
C GLY A 349 4.64 -26.57 34.02
N ALA A 350 4.76 -25.36 34.56
CA ALA A 350 4.13 -24.97 35.83
C ALA A 350 2.61 -24.88 35.72
N GLU A 351 2.09 -24.41 34.58
CA GLU A 351 0.64 -24.33 34.33
C GLU A 351 0.01 -25.73 34.24
N ARG A 352 0.70 -26.65 33.54
CA ARG A 352 0.29 -28.06 33.47
C ARG A 352 0.32 -28.72 34.86
N GLU A 353 1.32 -28.42 35.66
CA GLU A 353 1.44 -28.95 37.02
C GLU A 353 0.35 -28.41 37.97
N ALA A 354 -0.11 -27.18 37.76
CA ALA A 354 -1.25 -26.62 38.51
C ALA A 354 -2.52 -27.46 38.34
N TYR A 355 -2.84 -27.94 37.13
CA TYR A 355 -3.98 -28.83 36.91
C TYR A 355 -3.80 -30.21 37.56
N ALA A 356 -2.57 -30.73 37.65
CA ALA A 356 -2.29 -31.95 38.40
C ALA A 356 -2.51 -31.76 39.91
N ILE A 357 -2.25 -30.56 40.45
CA ILE A 357 -2.57 -30.20 41.84
C ILE A 357 -4.09 -30.12 42.04
N GLU A 358 -4.83 -29.48 41.13
CA GLU A 358 -6.30 -29.43 41.19
C GLU A 358 -6.94 -30.82 41.14
N ARG A 359 -6.44 -31.70 40.26
CA ARG A 359 -6.85 -33.10 40.19
C ARG A 359 -6.68 -33.82 41.54
N LYS A 360 -5.53 -33.66 42.20
CA LYS A 360 -5.27 -34.24 43.54
C LYS A 360 -6.21 -33.69 44.60
N LYS A 361 -6.60 -32.41 44.54
CA LYS A 361 -7.60 -31.83 45.45
C LYS A 361 -8.96 -32.50 45.27
N ILE A 362 -9.37 -32.70 44.02
CA ILE A 362 -10.64 -33.38 43.66
C ILE A 362 -10.63 -34.84 44.14
N GLU A 363 -9.51 -35.55 43.98
CA GLU A 363 -9.34 -36.90 44.52
C GLU A 363 -9.41 -36.95 46.05
N ALA A 364 -8.83 -35.96 46.75
CA ALA A 364 -8.91 -35.85 48.20
C ALA A 364 -10.33 -35.56 48.69
N MET A 365 -11.10 -34.75 47.95
CA MET A 365 -12.53 -34.53 48.19
C MET A 365 -13.34 -35.82 47.97
N LYS A 366 -13.03 -36.59 46.92
CA LYS A 366 -13.64 -37.91 46.66
C LYS A 366 -13.34 -38.93 47.78
N GLY A 367 -12.14 -38.86 48.38
CA GLY A 367 -11.67 -39.76 49.43
C GLY A 367 -12.12 -39.42 50.85
N GLY A 368 -12.85 -38.31 51.05
CA GLY A 368 -13.39 -37.91 52.37
C GLY A 368 -12.34 -37.43 53.38
N THR A 369 -11.14 -37.03 52.95
CA THR A 369 -10.04 -36.59 53.83
C THR A 369 -9.98 -35.07 54.04
N VAL A 370 -11.10 -34.37 53.90
CA VAL A 370 -11.23 -32.94 54.24
C VAL A 370 -12.30 -32.83 55.33
N ASP A 371 -11.95 -32.24 56.48
CA ASP A 371 -12.87 -32.03 57.60
C ASP A 371 -14.22 -31.49 57.12
N GLU A 372 -15.27 -32.29 57.35
CA GLU A 372 -16.64 -31.98 56.94
C GLU A 372 -17.16 -30.75 57.67
N ALA A 373 -17.39 -29.66 56.92
CA ALA A 373 -18.29 -28.59 57.33
C ALA A 373 -19.73 -28.96 56.91
N PRO A 374 -20.75 -28.61 57.72
CA PRO A 374 -22.05 -29.25 57.65
C PRO A 374 -22.81 -28.91 56.36
N VAL A 375 -23.50 -29.92 55.85
CA VAL A 375 -24.52 -29.81 54.81
C VAL A 375 -25.53 -28.73 55.23
N VAL A 376 -25.53 -27.61 54.51
CA VAL A 376 -26.61 -26.64 54.55
C VAL A 376 -27.55 -26.98 53.42
N GLU A 377 -28.74 -27.45 53.76
CA GLU A 377 -29.86 -27.53 52.83
C GLU A 377 -30.06 -26.16 52.17
N ASN A 378 -30.10 -26.17 50.84
CA ASN A 378 -30.29 -25.00 49.99
C ASN A 378 -31.75 -24.51 50.12
N PRO A 379 -32.03 -23.37 50.78
CA PRO A 379 -33.34 -22.77 50.71
C PRO A 379 -33.36 -21.86 49.47
N ASP A 380 -34.31 -22.13 48.58
CA ASP A 380 -34.74 -21.26 47.49
C ASP A 380 -33.84 -21.17 46.24
N LYS A 381 -34.06 -22.13 45.32
CA LYS A 381 -34.34 -21.75 43.93
C LYS A 381 -35.66 -20.97 43.93
N THR A 382 -35.58 -19.65 44.02
CA THR A 382 -36.69 -18.81 43.56
C THR A 382 -36.61 -18.71 42.04
N ASP A 383 -37.69 -19.07 41.36
CA ASP A 383 -37.92 -18.94 39.89
C ASP A 383 -38.01 -17.46 39.45
N THR A 384 -37.18 -16.58 40.00
CA THR A 384 -37.26 -15.13 39.78
C THR A 384 -36.10 -14.70 38.87
N PRO A 385 -36.36 -14.14 37.68
CA PRO A 385 -35.32 -13.64 36.78
C PRO A 385 -34.46 -12.59 37.50
N SER A 386 -33.15 -12.82 37.56
CA SER A 386 -32.20 -11.92 38.21
C SER A 386 -31.38 -11.16 37.17
N ILE A 387 -31.00 -9.92 37.48
CA ILE A 387 -30.03 -9.15 36.68
C ILE A 387 -28.70 -9.90 36.47
N LEU A 388 -28.41 -10.87 37.33
CA LEU A 388 -27.24 -11.76 37.29
C LEU A 388 -27.22 -12.73 36.11
N ASP A 389 -28.32 -12.89 35.36
CA ASP A 389 -28.37 -13.84 34.25
C ASP A 389 -27.68 -13.32 32.97
N LYS A 390 -27.38 -12.01 32.87
CA LYS A 390 -26.60 -11.42 31.75
C LYS A 390 -25.20 -10.92 32.14
N VAL A 391 -24.89 -10.87 33.43
CA VAL A 391 -23.51 -10.65 33.90
C VAL A 391 -22.73 -11.93 33.58
N LYS A 392 -21.60 -11.84 32.86
CA LYS A 392 -20.79 -13.02 32.51
C LYS A 392 -20.54 -13.84 33.77
N LYS A 393 -21.01 -15.08 33.81
CA LYS A 393 -20.98 -15.93 35.02
C LYS A 393 -19.58 -16.32 35.50
N ASP A 394 -18.48 -15.90 34.84
CA ASP A 394 -17.20 -16.60 34.99
C ASP A 394 -15.90 -15.79 34.74
N GLU A 395 -15.87 -14.48 34.97
CA GLU A 395 -14.60 -13.73 34.88
C GLU A 395 -14.24 -13.04 36.21
N GLY A 396 -13.43 -13.72 37.04
CA GLY A 396 -12.73 -13.11 38.17
C GLY A 396 -13.48 -13.12 39.50
N ARG A 397 -13.87 -14.31 40.00
CA ARG A 397 -14.18 -14.46 41.43
C ARG A 397 -12.89 -14.35 42.25
N LEU A 398 -12.91 -13.51 43.29
CA LEU A 398 -11.84 -13.44 44.29
C LEU A 398 -11.56 -14.84 44.88
N PRO A 399 -10.31 -15.36 44.82
CA PRO A 399 -9.98 -16.61 45.49
C PRO A 399 -9.93 -16.41 47.02
N GLY A 400 -10.63 -17.27 47.76
CA GLY A 400 -10.57 -17.30 49.24
C GLY A 400 -11.51 -16.32 49.96
N LYS A 401 -11.40 -16.26 51.30
CA LYS A 401 -12.17 -15.33 52.16
C LYS A 401 -11.89 -13.89 51.72
N ASN A 402 -12.86 -13.24 51.09
CA ASN A 402 -12.79 -11.83 50.77
C ASN A 402 -12.67 -11.01 52.08
N PRO A 403 -11.58 -10.23 52.29
CA PRO A 403 -11.39 -9.41 53.49
C PRO A 403 -12.45 -8.31 53.66
N LEU A 404 -13.27 -8.02 52.63
CA LEU A 404 -14.41 -7.10 52.69
C LEU A 404 -15.68 -7.71 53.31
N LEU A 405 -15.67 -9.02 53.62
CA LEU A 405 -16.83 -9.72 54.14
C LEU A 405 -16.69 -9.95 55.66
N PRO A 406 -17.48 -9.26 56.50
CA PRO A 406 -17.53 -9.56 57.92
C PRO A 406 -17.96 -11.02 58.14
N ASN A 407 -17.54 -11.62 59.26
CA ASN A 407 -17.85 -13.01 59.62
C ASN A 407 -19.33 -13.38 59.39
N GLY A 408 -19.57 -14.36 58.50
CA GLY A 408 -20.89 -14.92 58.21
C GLY A 408 -21.48 -14.47 56.86
N ARG A 409 -21.09 -15.19 55.79
CA ARG A 409 -21.54 -15.14 54.36
C ARG A 409 -21.73 -13.77 53.70
N ARG A 410 -21.03 -13.47 52.58
CA ARG A 410 -21.62 -12.85 51.35
C ARG A 410 -20.78 -13.14 50.08
N SER A 411 -21.23 -14.00 49.19
CA SER A 411 -20.67 -14.09 47.82
C SER A 411 -20.96 -12.80 47.01
N GLU A 412 -20.24 -12.54 45.92
CA GLU A 412 -20.51 -11.40 45.02
C GLU A 412 -21.98 -11.41 44.52
N GLN A 413 -22.55 -12.60 44.29
CA GLN A 413 -23.94 -12.78 43.90
C GLN A 413 -24.93 -12.35 44.99
N GLU A 414 -24.64 -12.62 46.26
CA GLU A 414 -25.50 -12.22 47.38
C GLU A 414 -25.50 -10.69 47.58
N ILE A 415 -24.35 -10.04 47.36
CA ILE A 415 -24.25 -8.57 47.45
C ILE A 415 -24.96 -7.88 46.29
N LEU A 416 -24.82 -8.39 45.05
CA LEU A 416 -25.55 -7.88 43.89
C LEU A 416 -27.06 -8.08 44.00
N ALA A 417 -27.51 -9.20 44.57
CA ALA A 417 -28.92 -9.43 44.87
C ALA A 417 -29.47 -8.44 45.91
N SER A 418 -28.68 -8.13 46.96
CA SER A 418 -29.01 -7.09 47.94
C SER A 418 -29.13 -5.71 47.29
N LEU A 419 -28.22 -5.36 46.37
CA LEU A 419 -28.26 -4.10 45.63
C LEU A 419 -29.57 -3.94 44.82
N GLN A 420 -30.00 -5.00 44.12
CA GLN A 420 -31.27 -4.99 43.39
C GLN A 420 -32.47 -4.85 44.35
N ALA A 421 -32.44 -5.52 45.51
CA ALA A 421 -33.49 -5.41 46.51
C ALA A 421 -33.64 -3.98 47.04
N SER A 422 -32.52 -3.30 47.32
CA SER A 422 -32.50 -1.88 47.74
C SER A 422 -33.17 -0.97 46.70
N LEU A 423 -32.89 -1.20 45.41
CA LEU A 423 -33.49 -0.46 44.30
C LEU A 423 -35.01 -0.75 44.17
N VAL A 424 -35.42 -2.02 44.27
CA VAL A 424 -36.85 -2.40 44.25
C VAL A 424 -37.61 -1.78 45.42
N SER A 425 -37.03 -1.78 46.63
CA SER A 425 -37.63 -1.15 47.81
C SER A 425 -37.83 0.35 47.59
N ALA A 426 -36.80 1.04 47.12
CA ALA A 426 -36.87 2.46 46.82
C ALA A 426 -37.90 2.79 45.72
N ALA A 427 -38.09 1.90 44.74
CA ALA A 427 -39.12 2.05 43.71
C ALA A 427 -40.54 1.84 44.26
N LYS A 428 -40.75 0.82 45.09
CA LYS A 428 -42.05 0.51 45.71
C LYS A 428 -42.50 1.59 46.68
N GLU A 429 -41.57 2.17 47.44
CA GLU A 429 -41.83 3.23 48.41
C GLU A 429 -41.96 4.61 47.77
N GLY A 430 -41.90 4.70 46.44
CA GLY A 430 -41.99 5.97 45.72
C GLY A 430 -40.74 6.85 45.88
N ARG A 431 -39.67 6.37 46.53
CA ARG A 431 -38.43 7.12 46.75
C ARG A 431 -37.61 7.32 45.46
N LEU A 432 -37.77 6.43 44.47
CA LEU A 432 -37.19 6.59 43.12
C LEU A 432 -38.11 7.37 42.15
N THR A 433 -39.25 7.88 42.62
CA THR A 433 -40.17 8.62 41.74
C THR A 433 -39.71 10.07 41.61
N SER A 434 -39.47 10.52 40.36
CA SER A 434 -39.26 11.92 39.94
C SER A 434 -37.88 12.39 39.40
N PRO A 435 -36.85 11.57 39.13
CA PRO A 435 -35.75 12.01 38.28
C PRO A 435 -35.99 11.61 36.82
N LEU A 436 -35.95 12.59 35.91
CA LEU A 436 -35.87 12.33 34.47
C LEU A 436 -34.60 11.52 34.19
N PHE A 437 -34.71 10.37 33.54
CA PHE A 437 -33.56 9.59 33.08
C PHE A 437 -33.74 9.21 31.61
N PHE A 438 -32.70 8.70 30.96
CA PHE A 438 -32.78 8.26 29.58
C PHE A 438 -32.87 6.74 29.54
N TRP A 439 -33.95 6.23 28.92
CA TRP A 439 -34.16 4.82 28.63
C TRP A 439 -34.07 4.62 27.12
N LYS A 440 -33.05 3.90 26.64
CA LYS A 440 -32.79 3.72 25.18
C LYS A 440 -32.79 5.06 24.41
N GLY A 441 -32.15 6.08 25.00
CA GLY A 441 -32.03 7.42 24.41
C GLY A 441 -33.27 8.31 24.51
N LYS A 442 -34.33 7.88 25.22
CA LYS A 442 -35.59 8.64 25.38
C LYS A 442 -35.83 9.01 26.84
N LYS A 443 -36.44 10.18 27.09
CA LYS A 443 -36.77 10.62 28.45
C LYS A 443 -37.77 9.66 29.10
N ALA A 444 -37.49 9.21 30.31
CA ALA A 444 -38.31 8.24 31.02
C ALA A 444 -38.50 8.59 32.51
N LYS A 445 -39.59 8.09 33.09
CA LYS A 445 -39.92 8.14 34.52
C LYS A 445 -40.25 6.74 35.04
N ILE A 446 -39.76 6.41 36.23
CA ILE A 446 -40.11 5.16 36.91
C ILE A 446 -41.52 5.30 37.48
N LYS A 447 -42.38 4.32 37.19
CA LYS A 447 -43.76 4.25 37.73
C LYS A 447 -43.95 3.15 38.75
N GLY A 448 -43.00 2.22 38.84
CA GLY A 448 -42.98 1.16 39.82
C GLY A 448 -41.99 0.08 39.42
N ALA A 449 -41.62 -0.76 40.37
CA ALA A 449 -40.78 -1.93 40.11
C ALA A 449 -41.17 -3.06 41.06
N ASP A 450 -41.05 -4.29 40.59
CA ASP A 450 -41.18 -5.50 41.39
C ASP A 450 -39.91 -6.35 41.25
N ASP A 451 -39.94 -7.56 41.80
CA ASP A 451 -38.86 -8.53 41.74
C ASP A 451 -38.54 -9.01 40.30
N LYS A 452 -39.46 -8.83 39.34
CA LYS A 452 -39.34 -9.36 37.97
C LYS A 452 -39.12 -8.27 36.93
N LYS A 453 -39.67 -7.08 37.11
CA LYS A 453 -39.68 -6.02 36.09
C LYS A 453 -39.71 -4.60 36.66
N LEU A 454 -39.20 -3.69 35.85
CA LEU A 454 -39.27 -2.25 36.00
C LEU A 454 -40.38 -1.68 35.09
N THR A 455 -41.26 -0.85 35.64
CA THR A 455 -42.33 -0.17 34.90
C THR A 455 -41.99 1.29 34.68
N LEU A 456 -42.05 1.73 33.43
CA LEU A 456 -41.57 3.03 32.97
C LEU A 456 -42.65 3.78 32.19
N GLU A 457 -42.62 5.10 32.26
CA GLU A 457 -43.33 6.02 31.38
C GLU A 457 -42.30 6.74 30.52
N VAL A 458 -42.32 6.51 29.22
CA VAL A 458 -41.32 7.01 28.25
C VAL A 458 -41.96 8.08 27.38
N SER A 459 -41.27 9.21 27.25
CA SER A 459 -41.59 10.30 26.35
C SER A 459 -40.76 10.18 25.06
N SER A 460 -41.42 10.31 23.91
CA SER A 460 -40.80 10.28 22.59
C SER A 460 -41.46 11.27 21.65
N GLU A 461 -40.73 11.76 20.65
CA GLU A 461 -41.25 12.73 19.69
C GLU A 461 -41.75 12.03 18.41
N ASP A 462 -42.92 12.41 17.91
CA ASP A 462 -43.40 11.99 16.60
C ASP A 462 -42.59 12.68 15.49
N LYS A 463 -41.89 11.90 14.67
CA LYS A 463 -41.00 12.43 13.60
C LYS A 463 -41.74 13.20 12.50
N LYS A 464 -43.05 13.10 12.38
CA LYS A 464 -43.86 13.79 11.37
C LYS A 464 -44.56 15.03 11.92
N THR A 465 -44.99 15.01 13.17
CA THR A 465 -45.76 16.13 13.76
C THR A 465 -44.97 16.96 14.78
N GLY A 466 -43.85 16.45 15.31
CA GLY A 466 -43.07 17.09 16.37
C GLY A 466 -43.73 17.04 17.75
N GLU A 467 -44.83 16.29 17.90
CA GLU A 467 -45.57 16.19 19.17
C GLU A 467 -44.96 15.17 20.12
N GLU A 468 -45.02 15.47 21.42
CA GLU A 468 -44.55 14.57 22.49
C GLU A 468 -45.56 13.44 22.74
N LEU A 469 -45.17 12.22 22.39
CA LEU A 469 -45.88 10.97 22.66
C LEU A 469 -45.35 10.34 23.95
N VAL A 470 -46.21 10.24 24.96
CA VAL A 470 -45.91 9.56 26.22
C VAL A 470 -46.59 8.18 26.23
N TYR A 471 -45.82 7.12 26.46
CA TYR A 471 -46.36 5.76 26.59
C TYR A 471 -45.75 5.02 27.78
N ARG A 472 -46.53 4.11 28.37
CA ARG A 472 -46.07 3.24 29.46
C ARG A 472 -45.51 1.94 28.89
N THR A 473 -44.38 1.49 29.42
CA THR A 473 -43.74 0.22 29.07
C THR A 473 -43.24 -0.49 30.33
N SER A 474 -42.88 -1.76 30.20
CA SER A 474 -42.22 -2.52 31.25
C SER A 474 -41.04 -3.29 30.68
N ALA A 475 -39.92 -3.28 31.40
CA ALA A 475 -38.73 -4.05 31.06
C ALA A 475 -38.46 -5.05 32.16
N LYS A 476 -38.17 -6.31 31.80
CA LYS A 476 -37.63 -7.25 32.78
C LYS A 476 -36.25 -6.78 33.23
N TRP A 477 -35.85 -7.11 34.45
CA TRP A 477 -34.52 -6.72 34.95
C TRP A 477 -33.38 -7.25 34.08
N GLU A 478 -33.52 -8.47 33.55
CA GLU A 478 -32.58 -9.06 32.58
C GLU A 478 -32.45 -8.23 31.29
N ASP A 479 -33.45 -7.44 30.91
CA ASP A 479 -33.47 -6.66 29.65
C ASP A 479 -33.02 -5.21 29.81
N VAL A 480 -32.70 -4.79 31.03
CA VAL A 480 -32.14 -3.46 31.28
C VAL A 480 -30.67 -3.46 30.88
N LYS A 481 -30.27 -2.49 30.06
CA LYS A 481 -28.87 -2.35 29.68
C LYS A 481 -28.02 -1.92 30.88
N PRO A 482 -26.74 -2.32 30.94
CA PRO A 482 -25.88 -1.91 32.03
C PRO A 482 -25.78 -0.38 32.26
N GLU A 483 -25.72 0.43 31.21
CA GLU A 483 -25.73 1.91 31.32
C GLU A 483 -27.03 2.45 31.97
N ASP A 484 -28.17 1.87 31.61
CA ASP A 484 -29.47 2.26 32.14
C ASP A 484 -29.58 1.87 33.62
N MET A 485 -29.01 0.72 34.02
CA MET A 485 -28.98 0.27 35.42
C MET A 485 -28.13 1.18 36.31
N LEU A 486 -26.95 1.59 35.84
CA LEU A 486 -26.09 2.51 36.60
C LEU A 486 -26.82 3.82 36.92
N GLN A 487 -27.55 4.38 35.95
CA GLN A 487 -28.38 5.56 36.18
C GLN A 487 -29.42 5.35 37.30
N LEU A 488 -29.98 4.15 37.43
CA LEU A 488 -30.95 3.84 38.48
C LEU A 488 -30.28 3.70 39.85
N TYR A 489 -29.13 3.03 39.92
CA TYR A 489 -28.36 2.92 41.17
C TYR A 489 -27.94 4.29 41.70
N ASP A 490 -27.48 5.20 40.85
CA ASP A 490 -27.06 6.56 41.24
C ASP A 490 -28.17 7.40 41.86
N ARG A 491 -29.42 7.03 41.55
CA ARG A 491 -30.62 7.72 42.02
C ARG A 491 -31.27 7.01 43.19
N THR A 492 -30.76 5.84 43.57
CA THR A 492 -31.31 5.05 44.68
C THR A 492 -30.88 5.70 46.00
N PRO A 493 -31.81 6.23 46.81
CA PRO A 493 -31.46 6.82 48.08
C PRO A 493 -31.05 5.74 49.08
N GLU A 494 -30.21 6.14 50.06
CA GLU A 494 -29.84 5.32 51.23
C GLU A 494 -29.03 4.04 50.92
N LEU A 495 -28.27 4.04 49.82
CA LEU A 495 -27.32 2.94 49.52
C LEU A 495 -26.27 2.81 50.63
N THR A 496 -26.14 1.59 51.17
CA THR A 496 -25.12 1.24 52.16
C THR A 496 -23.73 1.18 51.54
N ASP A 497 -22.68 1.13 52.36
CA ASP A 497 -21.31 0.92 51.86
C ASP A 497 -21.17 -0.42 51.11
N THR A 498 -21.92 -1.44 51.53
CA THR A 498 -21.97 -2.73 50.83
C THR A 498 -22.67 -2.61 49.47
N ASP A 499 -23.74 -1.82 49.36
CA ASP A 499 -24.38 -1.55 48.07
C ASP A 499 -23.45 -0.77 47.13
N LYS A 500 -22.67 0.17 47.66
CA LYS A 500 -21.66 0.91 46.87
C LYS A 500 -20.55 -0.01 46.38
N LEU A 501 -20.09 -0.95 47.21
CA LEU A 501 -19.17 -2.01 46.79
C LEU A 501 -19.79 -2.90 45.69
N ALA A 502 -21.07 -3.23 45.82
CA ALA A 502 -21.82 -3.98 44.80
C ALA A 502 -21.81 -3.27 43.44
N ILE A 503 -21.96 -1.93 43.44
CA ILE A 503 -21.91 -1.12 42.23
C ILE A 503 -20.51 -1.15 41.60
N VAL A 504 -19.44 -1.09 42.38
CA VAL A 504 -18.05 -1.23 41.87
C VAL A 504 -17.88 -2.57 41.17
N ILE A 505 -18.29 -3.67 41.82
CA ILE A 505 -18.24 -5.02 41.25
C ILE A 505 -19.06 -5.11 39.97
N TYR A 506 -20.27 -4.55 39.99
CA TYR A 506 -21.16 -4.52 38.82
C TYR A 506 -20.54 -3.79 37.62
N CYS A 507 -19.87 -2.65 37.84
CA CYS A 507 -19.18 -1.93 36.77
C CYS A 507 -18.07 -2.79 36.15
N PHE A 508 -17.22 -3.42 36.97
CA PHE A 508 -16.17 -4.30 36.47
C PHE A 508 -16.74 -5.49 35.68
N ASP A 509 -17.75 -6.17 36.21
CA ASP A 509 -18.36 -7.34 35.56
C ASP A 509 -19.14 -6.97 34.28
N SER A 510 -19.55 -5.70 34.16
CA SER A 510 -20.17 -5.13 32.96
C SER A 510 -19.16 -4.53 31.97
N ALA A 511 -17.85 -4.67 32.23
CA ALA A 511 -16.76 -4.10 31.44
C ALA A 511 -16.75 -2.56 31.35
N PHE A 512 -17.33 -1.87 32.33
CA PHE A 512 -17.24 -0.42 32.50
C PHE A 512 -16.06 -0.04 33.41
N MET A 513 -14.85 -0.19 32.85
CA MET A 513 -13.60 -0.09 33.62
C MET A 513 -13.38 1.30 34.24
N ASP A 514 -13.66 2.37 33.47
CA ASP A 514 -13.45 3.75 33.93
C ASP A 514 -14.44 4.11 35.04
N GLU A 515 -15.72 3.79 34.85
CA GLU A 515 -16.72 3.95 35.89
C GLU A 515 -16.39 3.11 37.13
N ALA A 516 -15.92 1.87 36.95
CA ALA A 516 -15.51 1.02 38.06
C ALA A 516 -14.37 1.66 38.88
N ALA A 517 -13.35 2.19 38.22
CA ALA A 517 -12.22 2.86 38.86
C ALA A 517 -12.66 4.14 39.62
N GLN A 518 -13.58 4.92 39.05
CA GLN A 518 -14.15 6.10 39.72
C GLN A 518 -15.01 5.73 40.93
N ARG A 519 -15.85 4.70 40.82
CA ARG A 519 -16.68 4.23 41.96
C ARG A 519 -15.82 3.62 43.06
N ALA A 520 -14.76 2.91 42.71
CA ALA A 520 -13.81 2.38 43.66
C ALA A 520 -13.13 3.51 44.44
N PHE A 521 -12.76 4.61 43.75
CA PHE A 521 -12.24 5.80 44.39
C PHE A 521 -13.26 6.44 45.36
N GLN A 522 -14.51 6.64 44.93
CA GLN A 522 -15.57 7.18 45.79
C GLN A 522 -15.80 6.32 47.04
N LEU A 523 -15.79 4.99 46.89
CA LEU A 523 -15.92 4.06 48.01
C LEU A 523 -14.70 4.16 48.94
N PHE A 524 -13.49 4.23 48.39
CA PHE A 524 -12.27 4.43 49.15
C PHE A 524 -12.29 5.74 49.96
N GLN A 525 -12.80 6.84 49.39
CA GLN A 525 -12.93 8.11 50.12
C GLN A 525 -13.88 8.00 51.33
N LEU A 526 -14.93 7.18 51.23
CA LEU A 526 -15.86 6.94 52.32
C LEU A 526 -15.30 5.95 53.35
N ARG A 527 -14.54 4.95 52.89
CA ARG A 527 -14.03 3.81 53.65
C ARG A 527 -12.56 3.59 53.37
N ASN A 528 -11.74 4.51 53.87
CA ASN A 528 -10.28 4.41 53.75
C ASN A 528 -9.73 3.13 54.41
N ASP A 529 -10.42 2.61 55.43
CA ASP A 529 -10.13 1.33 56.09
C ASP A 529 -10.26 0.11 55.15
N TRP A 530 -10.85 0.28 53.96
CA TRP A 530 -11.03 -0.78 52.96
C TRP A 530 -9.98 -0.77 51.84
N LYS A 531 -8.97 0.10 51.91
CA LYS A 531 -8.00 0.31 50.81
C LYS A 531 -7.37 -0.98 50.27
N GLU A 532 -6.78 -1.81 51.13
CA GLU A 532 -6.11 -3.06 50.71
C GLU A 532 -7.07 -4.00 49.96
N ALA A 533 -8.33 -4.00 50.39
CA ALA A 533 -9.31 -4.90 49.83
C ALA A 533 -9.98 -4.34 48.56
N ILE A 534 -10.09 -3.01 48.43
CA ILE A 534 -10.41 -2.34 47.16
C ILE A 534 -9.28 -2.57 46.15
N ASP A 535 -8.02 -2.47 46.55
CA ASP A 535 -6.87 -2.76 45.69
C ASP A 535 -6.89 -4.21 45.19
N THR A 536 -7.19 -5.14 46.10
CA THR A 536 -7.33 -6.57 45.76
C THR A 536 -8.48 -6.79 44.78
N LEU A 537 -9.62 -6.12 44.97
CA LEU A 537 -10.76 -6.20 44.05
C LEU A 537 -10.39 -5.67 42.66
N ILE A 538 -9.82 -4.47 42.58
CA ILE A 538 -9.43 -3.85 41.31
C ILE A 538 -8.41 -4.74 40.59
N ALA A 539 -7.35 -5.19 41.27
CA ALA A 539 -6.34 -6.09 40.70
C ALA A 539 -6.96 -7.40 40.16
N THR A 540 -7.86 -8.01 40.93
CA THR A 540 -8.54 -9.26 40.54
C THR A 540 -9.42 -9.05 39.32
N LYS A 541 -10.28 -8.02 39.31
CA LYS A 541 -11.20 -7.75 38.20
C LYS A 541 -10.47 -7.30 36.94
N ARG A 542 -9.36 -6.57 37.08
CA ARG A 542 -8.49 -6.15 35.96
C ARG A 542 -7.48 -7.23 35.54
N LYS A 543 -7.37 -8.34 36.28
CA LYS A 543 -6.41 -9.43 36.06
C LYS A 543 -4.95 -8.97 36.02
N ILE A 544 -4.58 -8.08 36.94
CA ILE A 544 -3.22 -7.55 37.10
C ILE A 544 -2.71 -7.79 38.52
N ALA A 545 -1.39 -7.73 38.72
CA ALA A 545 -0.81 -7.73 40.06
C ALA A 545 -1.17 -6.42 40.80
N ILE A 546 -1.31 -6.50 42.13
CA ILE A 546 -1.44 -5.30 42.96
C ILE A 546 -0.09 -4.55 42.89
N PRO A 547 -0.07 -3.25 42.52
CA PRO A 547 1.17 -2.46 42.52
C PRO A 547 1.80 -2.42 43.93
N SER A 548 3.12 -2.27 44.01
CA SER A 548 3.85 -2.29 45.31
C SER A 548 3.38 -1.23 46.31
N GLU A 549 2.88 -0.10 45.80
CA GLU A 549 2.30 1.00 46.58
C GLU A 549 0.76 1.06 46.50
N GLY A 550 0.13 0.03 45.93
CA GLY A 550 -1.31 -0.05 45.67
C GLY A 550 -1.77 0.82 44.51
N PHE A 551 -3.08 0.85 44.26
CA PHE A 551 -3.65 1.78 43.28
C PHE A 551 -3.64 3.21 43.84
N VAL A 552 -3.38 4.19 42.99
CA VAL A 552 -3.25 5.60 43.36
C VAL A 552 -4.37 6.43 42.74
N GLU A 553 -4.70 7.55 43.37
CA GLU A 553 -5.67 8.51 42.85
C GLU A 553 -5.07 9.34 41.72
N TYR A 554 -5.84 9.47 40.64
CA TYR A 554 -5.63 10.42 39.56
C TYR A 554 -6.98 10.77 38.90
N GLU A 555 -7.28 12.06 38.79
CA GLU A 555 -8.52 12.59 38.21
C GLU A 555 -9.81 11.92 38.74
N GLY A 556 -9.84 11.58 40.04
CA GLY A 556 -11.01 10.97 40.67
C GLY A 556 -11.21 9.48 40.38
N ALA A 557 -10.18 8.78 39.88
CA ALA A 557 -10.17 7.33 39.68
C ALA A 557 -8.98 6.69 40.40
N LEU A 558 -9.13 5.41 40.78
CA LEU A 558 -8.01 4.58 41.26
C LEU A 558 -7.36 3.84 40.08
N ILE A 559 -6.13 4.20 39.75
CA ILE A 559 -5.33 3.65 38.65
C ILE A 559 -3.97 3.16 39.14
N THR A 560 -3.19 2.46 38.31
CA THR A 560 -1.83 2.07 38.70
C THR A 560 -0.89 3.29 38.70
N PRO A 561 0.23 3.26 39.46
CA PRO A 561 1.25 4.30 39.39
C PRO A 561 1.79 4.54 37.97
N ASP A 562 2.02 3.47 37.21
CA ASP A 562 2.47 3.55 35.81
C ASP A 562 1.41 4.21 34.91
N GLU A 563 0.13 3.90 35.11
CA GLU A 563 -0.97 4.54 34.38
C GLU A 563 -1.05 6.04 34.69
N LYS A 564 -0.84 6.41 35.95
CA LYS A 564 -0.77 7.81 36.37
C LYS A 564 0.40 8.53 35.70
N GLU A 565 1.58 7.93 35.71
CA GLU A 565 2.76 8.51 35.06
C GLU A 565 2.54 8.67 33.55
N ASN A 566 1.96 7.65 32.90
CA ASN A 566 1.56 7.72 31.50
C ASN A 566 0.55 8.85 31.24
N ALA A 567 -0.51 8.95 32.05
CA ALA A 567 -1.54 9.96 31.86
C ALA A 567 -0.98 11.39 32.02
N ILE A 568 -0.12 11.61 33.02
CA ILE A 568 0.59 12.88 33.22
C ILE A 568 1.45 13.20 32.00
N PHE A 569 2.26 12.24 31.55
CA PHE A 569 3.10 12.39 30.37
C PHE A 569 2.28 12.76 29.11
N TYR A 570 1.17 12.06 28.86
CA TYR A 570 0.31 12.34 27.71
C TYR A 570 -0.41 13.69 27.82
N ALA A 571 -0.78 14.12 29.03
CA ALA A 571 -1.36 15.44 29.25
C ALA A 571 -0.34 16.56 28.96
N GLU A 572 0.91 16.39 29.43
CA GLU A 572 2.01 17.31 29.13
C GLU A 572 2.32 17.34 27.64
N LEU A 573 2.45 16.18 26.99
CA LEU A 573 2.69 16.06 25.55
C LEU A 573 1.59 16.77 24.74
N ARG A 574 0.31 16.57 25.08
CA ARG A 574 -0.80 17.24 24.41
C ARG A 574 -0.74 18.76 24.60
N ALA A 575 -0.42 19.25 25.79
CA ALA A 575 -0.31 20.68 26.05
C ALA A 575 0.83 21.33 25.24
N VAL A 576 1.97 20.63 25.11
CA VAL A 576 3.09 21.05 24.27
C VAL A 576 2.68 21.08 22.79
N LEU A 577 2.06 20.01 22.29
CA LEU A 577 1.62 19.91 20.90
C LEU A 577 0.53 20.94 20.54
N GLU A 578 -0.37 21.27 21.47
CA GLU A 578 -1.39 22.30 21.26
C GLU A 578 -0.77 23.70 21.14
N ARG A 579 0.24 24.02 21.96
CA ARG A 579 1.01 25.28 21.83
C ARG A 579 1.74 25.35 20.50
N PHE A 580 2.37 24.25 20.10
CA PHE A 580 2.99 24.11 18.80
C PHE A 580 1.98 24.35 17.66
N GLU A 581 0.86 23.61 17.61
CA GLU A 581 -0.17 23.73 16.57
C GLU A 581 -0.72 25.17 16.45
N LYS A 582 -0.97 25.84 17.57
CA LYS A 582 -1.52 27.22 17.60
C LYS A 582 -0.54 28.27 17.08
N GLY A 583 0.77 28.04 17.24
CA GLY A 583 1.82 28.99 16.89
C GLY A 583 2.43 28.78 15.51
N VAL A 584 2.48 27.56 15.00
CA VAL A 584 3.01 27.26 13.66
C VAL A 584 2.19 27.98 12.57
N GLY A 585 2.87 28.70 11.68
CA GLY A 585 2.24 29.51 10.62
C GLY A 585 1.47 30.75 11.12
N ASN A 586 1.57 31.10 12.40
CA ASN A 586 0.79 32.21 12.96
C ASN A 586 1.42 33.58 12.63
N LYS A 587 0.60 34.59 12.27
CA LYS A 587 1.08 35.95 12.01
C LYS A 587 1.60 36.66 13.27
N ASP A 588 1.10 36.29 14.45
CA ASP A 588 1.56 36.83 15.72
C ASP A 588 2.95 36.28 16.09
N LYS A 589 3.93 37.19 16.21
CA LYS A 589 5.31 36.85 16.58
C LYS A 589 5.39 36.09 17.91
N ARG A 590 4.60 36.45 18.92
CA ARG A 590 4.66 35.80 20.24
C ARG A 590 4.19 34.35 20.17
N LYS A 591 3.18 34.08 19.34
CA LYS A 591 2.66 32.71 19.15
C LYS A 591 3.65 31.83 18.40
N ARG A 592 4.34 32.37 17.40
CA ARG A 592 5.44 31.64 16.72
C ARG A 592 6.59 31.33 17.66
N GLU A 593 7.02 32.31 18.46
CA GLU A 593 8.07 32.09 19.47
C GLU A 593 7.65 31.04 20.52
N ASP A 594 6.36 30.98 20.87
CA ASP A 594 5.84 29.94 21.77
C ASP A 594 5.83 28.55 21.12
N ALA A 595 5.48 28.44 19.84
CA ALA A 595 5.56 27.18 19.10
C ALA A 595 6.99 26.66 18.96
N GLU A 596 7.98 27.53 18.72
CA GLU A 596 9.38 27.11 18.68
C GLU A 596 9.85 26.58 20.05
N LYS A 597 9.42 27.21 21.14
CA LYS A 597 9.72 26.71 22.49
C LYS A 597 9.03 25.36 22.74
N ALA A 598 7.76 25.24 22.39
CA ALA A 598 7.02 23.99 22.51
C ALA A 598 7.69 22.87 21.69
N PHE A 599 8.23 23.18 20.51
CA PHE A 599 8.96 22.19 19.72
C PHE A 599 10.26 21.74 20.41
N VAL A 600 10.99 22.64 21.05
CA VAL A 600 12.17 22.27 21.86
C VAL A 600 11.75 21.42 23.06
N GLU A 601 10.71 21.82 23.80
CA GLU A 601 10.15 21.05 24.91
C GLU A 601 9.75 19.62 24.47
N LEU A 602 9.16 19.49 23.27
CA LEU A 602 8.80 18.19 22.69
C LEU A 602 10.02 17.30 22.44
N LEU A 603 11.13 17.86 21.93
CA LEU A 603 12.36 17.09 21.72
C LEU A 603 13.01 16.67 23.04
N GLU A 604 12.89 17.50 24.08
CA GLU A 604 13.40 17.20 25.42
C GLU A 604 12.59 16.10 26.14
N MET A 605 11.36 15.79 25.70
CA MET A 605 10.56 14.68 26.23
C MET A 605 11.10 13.28 25.85
N GLY A 606 12.06 13.21 24.91
CA GLY A 606 12.78 11.99 24.55
C GLY A 606 11.96 10.95 23.76
N ASP A 607 12.53 9.74 23.61
CA ASP A 607 12.03 8.70 22.68
C ASP A 607 10.58 8.28 22.93
N ARG A 608 10.13 8.34 24.20
CA ARG A 608 8.74 8.01 24.59
C ARG A 608 7.71 8.93 23.92
N ALA A 609 8.11 10.14 23.51
CA ALA A 609 7.25 11.11 22.84
C ALA A 609 7.16 10.92 21.32
N VAL A 610 8.13 10.26 20.68
CA VAL A 610 8.29 10.22 19.21
C VAL A 610 7.04 9.69 18.52
N LYS A 611 6.68 8.43 18.77
CA LYS A 611 5.50 7.79 18.17
C LYS A 611 4.20 8.59 18.43
N PRO A 612 3.82 8.89 19.69
CA PRO A 612 2.57 9.59 19.94
C PRO A 612 2.55 11.03 19.41
N ALA A 613 3.70 11.72 19.36
CA ALA A 613 3.78 13.04 18.75
C ALA A 613 3.55 12.98 17.23
N VAL A 614 4.18 12.02 16.54
CA VAL A 614 3.99 11.81 15.10
C VAL A 614 2.53 11.45 14.80
N GLU A 615 1.91 10.56 15.57
CA GLU A 615 0.49 10.19 15.39
C GLU A 615 -0.46 11.39 15.57
N ILE A 616 -0.22 12.25 16.57
CA ILE A 616 -1.03 13.45 16.80
C ILE A 616 -0.80 14.48 15.68
N LEU A 617 0.45 14.76 15.33
CA LEU A 617 0.79 15.71 14.26
C LEU A 617 0.28 15.26 12.90
N GLN A 618 0.26 13.95 12.63
CA GLN A 618 -0.38 13.38 11.45
C GLN A 618 -1.89 13.70 11.44
N GLY A 619 -2.59 13.59 12.58
CA GLY A 619 -3.99 14.00 12.67
C GLY A 619 -4.22 15.49 12.40
N VAL A 620 -3.29 16.35 12.83
CA VAL A 620 -3.30 17.79 12.50
C VAL A 620 -3.07 18.01 11.01
N LEU A 621 -2.11 17.29 10.42
CA LEU A 621 -1.80 17.32 9.00
C LEU A 621 -3.03 16.92 8.17
N ASP A 622 -3.67 15.79 8.50
CA ASP A 622 -4.89 15.28 7.88
C ASP A 622 -6.01 16.37 7.90
N LYS A 623 -6.16 17.07 9.04
CA LYS A 623 -7.13 18.16 9.20
C LYS A 623 -6.79 19.40 8.36
N GLU A 624 -5.53 19.82 8.34
CA GLU A 624 -5.10 20.97 7.52
C GLU A 624 -5.17 20.64 6.03
N MET A 625 -4.95 19.39 5.62
CA MET A 625 -5.18 18.93 4.26
C MET A 625 -6.66 19.03 3.87
N GLU A 626 -7.59 18.70 4.76
CA GLU A 626 -9.02 18.93 4.54
C GLU A 626 -9.39 20.42 4.50
N ASN A 627 -8.71 21.27 5.28
CA ASN A 627 -8.87 22.72 5.18
C ASN A 627 -8.32 23.24 3.84
N ALA A 628 -7.18 22.73 3.38
CA ALA A 628 -6.61 23.05 2.08
C ALA A 628 -7.61 22.70 0.97
N LYS A 629 -8.22 21.50 0.98
CA LYS A 629 -9.28 21.09 0.03
C LYS A 629 -10.51 22.01 0.03
N LYS A 630 -10.84 22.63 1.17
CA LYS A 630 -11.95 23.59 1.26
C LYS A 630 -11.52 24.98 0.77
N ALA A 631 -10.29 25.37 1.09
CA ALA A 631 -9.69 26.63 0.67
C ALA A 631 -9.29 26.64 -0.82
N THR A 632 -9.12 25.47 -1.46
CA THR A 632 -8.86 25.33 -2.89
C THR A 632 -10.05 25.70 -3.78
N GLY A 633 -11.06 26.41 -3.26
CA GLY A 633 -12.09 27.11 -4.03
C GLY A 633 -11.56 28.22 -4.94
N LEU A 634 -10.43 28.00 -5.61
CA LEU A 634 -9.87 28.82 -6.68
C LEU A 634 -10.60 28.52 -7.99
N MET A 635 -11.88 28.87 -8.04
CA MET A 635 -12.44 29.36 -9.29
C MET A 635 -12.58 30.85 -9.17
N SER A 636 -11.91 31.55 -10.07
CA SER A 636 -12.39 32.83 -10.50
C SER A 636 -13.88 32.68 -10.85
N ASN A 637 -14.80 33.18 -10.00
CA ASN A 637 -16.20 33.36 -10.39
C ASN A 637 -16.32 34.34 -11.59
N ASP A 638 -15.22 35.00 -11.97
CA ASP A 638 -15.09 35.79 -13.17
C ASP A 638 -14.82 34.89 -14.39
N LYS A 639 -15.93 34.48 -15.02
CA LYS A 639 -16.02 33.71 -16.26
C LYS A 639 -15.16 34.31 -17.38
N ALA A 640 -15.05 35.63 -17.48
CA ALA A 640 -14.33 36.29 -18.56
C ALA A 640 -12.81 36.01 -18.50
N LYS A 641 -12.24 35.94 -17.28
CA LYS A 641 -10.83 35.56 -17.10
C LYS A 641 -10.58 34.10 -17.46
N MET A 642 -11.50 33.21 -17.09
CA MET A 642 -11.42 31.79 -17.42
C MET A 642 -11.55 31.53 -18.93
N ASP A 643 -12.46 32.24 -19.60
CA ASP A 643 -12.61 32.22 -21.06
C ASP A 643 -11.33 32.71 -21.75
N SER A 644 -10.71 33.79 -21.25
CA SER A 644 -9.43 34.31 -21.75
C SER A 644 -8.28 33.30 -21.58
N LEU A 645 -8.19 32.67 -20.40
CA LEU A 645 -7.17 31.67 -20.12
C LEU A 645 -7.32 30.42 -20.99
N LEU A 646 -8.56 29.97 -21.22
CA LEU A 646 -8.87 28.86 -22.13
C LEU A 646 -8.50 29.17 -23.57
N ALA A 647 -8.78 30.40 -24.03
CA ALA A 647 -8.39 30.85 -25.36
C ALA A 647 -6.86 30.91 -25.54
N GLU A 648 -6.13 31.36 -24.51
CA GLU A 648 -4.67 31.33 -24.49
C GLU A 648 -4.12 29.90 -24.57
N LEU A 649 -4.64 29.01 -23.71
CA LEU A 649 -4.23 27.61 -23.68
C LEU A 649 -4.46 26.92 -25.03
N ASP A 650 -5.62 27.15 -25.66
CA ASP A 650 -5.92 26.58 -26.98
C ASP A 650 -5.02 27.13 -28.08
N ARG A 651 -4.65 28.41 -28.00
CA ARG A 651 -3.68 28.99 -28.95
C ARG A 651 -2.32 28.31 -28.83
N ARG A 652 -1.82 28.11 -27.61
CA ARG A 652 -0.53 27.44 -27.37
C ARG A 652 -0.57 25.97 -27.78
N ARG A 653 -1.68 25.27 -27.52
CA ARG A 653 -1.91 23.89 -28.01
C ARG A 653 -1.85 23.83 -29.52
N ALA A 654 -2.55 24.73 -30.22
CA ALA A 654 -2.55 24.77 -31.67
C ALA A 654 -1.14 25.04 -32.23
N TYR A 655 -0.42 26.00 -31.64
CA TYR A 655 0.93 26.36 -32.05
C TYR A 655 1.95 25.21 -31.86
N ALA A 656 1.85 24.48 -30.76
CA ALA A 656 2.66 23.28 -30.51
C ALA A 656 2.30 22.14 -31.49
N LEU A 657 1.00 21.86 -31.65
CA LEU A 657 0.52 20.80 -32.54
C LEU A 657 0.86 21.06 -34.01
N GLU A 658 0.91 22.33 -34.44
CA GLU A 658 1.31 22.70 -35.80
C GLU A 658 2.69 22.14 -36.13
N LEU A 659 3.67 22.28 -35.24
CA LEU A 659 5.03 21.79 -35.48
C LEU A 659 5.14 20.27 -35.22
N ILE A 660 4.56 19.77 -34.14
CA ILE A 660 4.66 18.35 -33.79
C ILE A 660 4.08 17.48 -34.92
N MET A 661 2.92 17.87 -35.46
CA MET A 661 2.22 17.10 -36.49
C MET A 661 2.76 17.32 -37.92
N ASP A 662 3.66 18.27 -38.13
CA ASP A 662 4.26 18.57 -39.43
C ASP A 662 5.43 17.62 -39.71
N ALA A 663 5.18 16.60 -40.53
CA ALA A 663 6.17 15.59 -40.90
C ALA A 663 7.28 16.13 -41.82
N GLU A 664 7.10 17.30 -42.44
CA GLU A 664 8.14 17.93 -43.25
C GLU A 664 9.08 18.76 -42.38
N LYS A 665 8.53 19.56 -41.46
CA LYS A 665 9.32 20.40 -40.55
C LYS A 665 9.96 19.62 -39.40
N TYR A 666 9.31 18.55 -38.95
CA TYR A 666 9.80 17.69 -37.87
C TYR A 666 9.90 16.23 -38.36
N PRO A 667 10.80 15.92 -39.30
CA PRO A 667 10.79 14.66 -40.03
C PRO A 667 11.23 13.43 -39.22
N TYR A 668 10.81 12.25 -39.68
CA TYR A 668 11.33 10.95 -39.27
C TYR A 668 11.60 10.09 -40.52
N PRO A 669 12.80 9.48 -40.69
CA PRO A 669 14.00 9.62 -39.84
C PRO A 669 14.52 11.06 -39.80
N TYR A 670 15.31 11.38 -38.78
CA TYR A 670 15.67 12.76 -38.42
C TYR A 670 16.42 13.53 -39.52
N GLY A 671 16.09 14.82 -39.66
CA GLY A 671 16.76 15.75 -40.57
C GLY A 671 18.00 16.42 -39.95
N PRO A 672 18.78 17.19 -40.73
CA PRO A 672 20.02 17.83 -40.28
C PRO A 672 19.84 18.83 -39.12
N ASN A 673 18.65 19.44 -38.98
CA ASN A 673 18.36 20.45 -37.95
C ASN A 673 17.51 19.88 -36.81
N GLN A 674 17.49 18.56 -36.61
CA GLN A 674 16.60 17.89 -35.64
C GLN A 674 16.69 18.47 -34.22
N ALA A 675 17.89 18.81 -33.74
CA ALA A 675 18.08 19.35 -32.41
C ALA A 675 17.46 20.75 -32.25
N GLU A 676 17.55 21.59 -33.28
CA GLU A 676 16.94 22.93 -33.28
C GLU A 676 15.41 22.83 -33.33
N VAL A 677 14.89 21.94 -34.18
CA VAL A 677 13.43 21.71 -34.29
C VAL A 677 12.89 21.09 -33.01
N GLN A 678 13.61 20.14 -32.39
CA GLN A 678 13.24 19.57 -31.10
C GLN A 678 13.19 20.64 -30.01
N ALA A 679 14.18 21.54 -29.95
CA ALA A 679 14.19 22.61 -28.96
C ALA A 679 12.97 23.56 -29.13
N ASP A 680 12.55 23.86 -30.36
CA ASP A 680 11.32 24.62 -30.64
C ASP A 680 10.08 23.83 -30.19
N VAL A 681 10.01 22.51 -30.47
CA VAL A 681 8.94 21.65 -29.94
C VAL A 681 8.89 21.71 -28.41
N ASP A 682 10.03 21.59 -27.73
CA ASP A 682 10.13 21.59 -26.27
C ASP A 682 9.69 22.94 -25.68
N GLU A 683 10.09 24.06 -26.30
CA GLU A 683 9.64 25.40 -25.92
C GLU A 683 8.12 25.55 -26.06
N ARG A 684 7.55 25.09 -27.18
CA ARG A 684 6.10 25.15 -27.41
C ARG A 684 5.32 24.27 -26.43
N VAL A 685 5.81 23.07 -26.14
CA VAL A 685 5.21 22.15 -25.15
C VAL A 685 5.30 22.75 -23.75
N ALA A 686 6.45 23.34 -23.38
CA ALA A 686 6.64 24.02 -22.10
C ALA A 686 5.66 25.20 -21.93
N ALA A 687 5.40 25.97 -22.99
CA ALA A 687 4.42 27.04 -22.97
C ALA A 687 2.99 26.53 -22.73
N VAL A 688 2.61 25.35 -23.24
CA VAL A 688 1.33 24.70 -22.91
C VAL A 688 1.31 24.25 -21.45
N ARG A 689 2.38 23.57 -20.99
CA ARG A 689 2.53 23.08 -19.61
C ARG A 689 2.46 24.20 -18.58
N GLU A 690 2.99 25.39 -18.88
CA GLU A 690 2.94 26.53 -17.97
C GLU A 690 1.50 26.86 -17.55
N ILE A 691 0.59 26.98 -18.52
CA ILE A 691 -0.82 27.25 -18.23
C ILE A 691 -1.53 26.02 -17.68
N TRP A 692 -1.16 24.83 -18.14
CA TRP A 692 -1.78 23.58 -17.70
C TRP A 692 -1.45 23.22 -16.24
N ASN A 693 -0.24 23.54 -15.77
CA ASN A 693 0.25 23.19 -14.42
C ASN A 693 0.16 24.35 -13.43
N ASP A 694 0.32 25.59 -13.86
CA ASP A 694 0.25 26.78 -12.99
C ASP A 694 -0.60 27.92 -13.59
N PRO A 695 -1.91 27.68 -13.74
CA PRO A 695 -2.86 28.69 -14.23
C PRO A 695 -3.07 29.88 -13.27
N ALA A 696 -2.76 29.73 -11.98
CA ALA A 696 -2.85 30.81 -10.98
C ALA A 696 -1.86 31.95 -11.29
N LYS A 697 -0.64 31.61 -11.69
CA LYS A 697 0.38 32.57 -12.17
C LYS A 697 -0.09 33.41 -13.35
N PHE A 698 -0.98 32.87 -14.20
CA PHE A 698 -1.51 33.56 -15.38
C PHE A 698 -2.70 34.48 -15.08
N THR A 699 -3.50 34.14 -14.06
CA THR A 699 -4.65 34.96 -13.63
C THR A 699 -4.28 36.03 -12.60
N GLY A 700 -3.08 35.93 -12.00
CA GLY A 700 -2.60 36.81 -10.94
C GLY A 700 -3.35 36.66 -9.62
N GLN A 701 -4.06 35.54 -9.44
CA GLN A 701 -4.86 35.26 -8.25
C GLN A 701 -4.06 34.39 -7.29
N THR A 702 -3.75 34.93 -6.11
CA THR A 702 -3.34 34.12 -4.95
C THR A 702 -4.56 33.89 -4.08
N ASN A 703 -4.61 32.77 -3.36
CA ASN A 703 -5.53 32.60 -2.25
C ASN A 703 -4.71 32.67 -0.95
N PRO A 704 -4.65 33.84 -0.27
CA PRO A 704 -3.85 34.01 0.94
C PRO A 704 -4.23 33.07 2.09
N GLU A 705 -5.46 32.54 2.09
CA GLU A 705 -5.89 31.53 3.07
C GLU A 705 -5.30 30.17 2.73
N PHE A 706 -5.35 29.76 1.46
CA PHE A 706 -4.70 28.55 0.97
C PHE A 706 -3.18 28.60 1.18
N ASP A 707 -2.53 29.72 0.82
CA ASP A 707 -1.08 29.91 0.99
C ASP A 707 -0.66 29.76 2.47
N ALA A 708 -1.46 30.30 3.40
CA ALA A 708 -1.22 30.18 4.83
C ALA A 708 -1.41 28.75 5.35
N ILE A 709 -2.40 28.02 4.82
CA ILE A 709 -2.60 26.59 5.14
C ILE A 709 -1.41 25.76 4.61
N MET A 710 -0.94 26.04 3.39
CA MET A 710 0.22 25.36 2.80
C MET A 710 1.50 25.58 3.60
N GLU A 711 1.77 26.81 4.03
CA GLU A 711 2.92 27.13 4.89
C GLU A 711 2.85 26.35 6.21
N LYS A 712 1.64 26.23 6.78
CA LYS A 712 1.41 25.47 8.02
C LYS A 712 1.66 23.97 7.82
N ILE A 713 1.15 23.37 6.75
CA ILE A 713 1.35 21.95 6.42
C ILE A 713 2.85 21.65 6.24
N GLN A 714 3.56 22.45 5.44
CA GLN A 714 4.99 22.26 5.21
C GLN A 714 5.80 22.34 6.51
N ALA A 715 5.48 23.31 7.37
CA ALA A 715 6.12 23.43 8.66
C ALA A 715 5.85 22.21 9.57
N ILE A 716 4.63 21.68 9.60
CA ILE A 716 4.32 20.47 10.39
C ILE A 716 5.09 19.26 9.85
N ALA A 717 5.07 19.03 8.53
CA ALA A 717 5.72 17.89 7.90
C ALA A 717 7.25 17.89 8.14
N GLN A 718 7.91 19.06 8.04
CA GLN A 718 9.33 19.19 8.35
C GLN A 718 9.65 18.88 9.82
N ARG A 719 8.76 19.25 10.74
CA ARG A 719 8.96 19.04 12.18
C ARG A 719 8.75 17.58 12.55
N MET A 720 7.79 16.90 11.92
CA MET A 720 7.68 15.45 12.00
C MET A 720 8.98 14.78 11.55
N ALA A 721 9.59 15.23 10.44
CA ALA A 721 10.85 14.68 9.93
C ALA A 721 12.02 14.83 10.91
N THR A 722 12.01 15.87 11.74
CA THR A 722 12.96 16.03 12.84
C THR A 722 12.66 15.11 14.03
N ILE A 723 11.39 14.88 14.37
CA ILE A 723 10.99 14.02 15.50
C ILE A 723 11.23 12.55 15.21
N ASP A 724 10.91 12.10 13.99
CA ASP A 724 11.10 10.72 13.53
C ASP A 724 11.87 10.72 12.19
N PRO A 725 13.22 10.78 12.24
CA PRO A 725 14.06 10.81 11.05
C PRO A 725 14.06 9.48 10.26
N ALA A 726 13.79 8.35 10.93
CA ALA A 726 13.72 7.03 10.32
C ALA A 726 12.42 6.81 9.54
N GLN A 727 11.42 7.66 9.80
CA GLN A 727 10.09 7.60 9.22
C GLN A 727 9.29 6.34 9.59
N ASP A 728 9.53 5.80 10.78
CA ASP A 728 8.93 4.56 11.25
C ASP A 728 7.41 4.67 11.50
N TYR A 729 6.90 5.89 11.75
CA TYR A 729 5.52 6.12 12.23
C TYR A 729 4.64 6.94 11.28
N TYR A 730 5.07 7.17 10.04
CA TYR A 730 4.34 7.99 9.07
C TYR A 730 3.22 7.21 8.39
N LYS A 731 2.10 7.88 8.12
CA LYS A 731 1.10 7.37 7.18
C LYS A 731 1.49 7.66 5.72
N GLN A 732 2.12 8.81 5.50
CA GLN A 732 2.60 9.33 4.21
C GLN A 732 3.89 10.11 4.48
N THR A 733 4.89 10.03 3.61
CA THR A 733 6.10 10.81 3.78
C THR A 733 5.83 12.32 3.63
N PRO A 734 6.71 13.20 4.14
CA PRO A 734 6.61 14.64 3.88
C PRO A 734 6.54 14.96 2.38
N GLU A 735 7.28 14.23 1.55
CA GLU A 735 7.31 14.37 0.11
C GLU A 735 5.97 13.96 -0.53
N GLU A 736 5.44 12.79 -0.15
CA GLU A 736 4.13 12.31 -0.60
C GLU A 736 3.00 13.25 -0.19
N THR A 737 3.09 13.83 1.02
CA THR A 737 2.13 14.82 1.52
C THR A 737 2.15 16.08 0.64
N VAL A 738 3.34 16.62 0.36
CA VAL A 738 3.50 17.82 -0.47
C VAL A 738 3.06 17.56 -1.92
N GLU A 739 3.38 16.38 -2.47
CA GLU A 739 2.93 15.95 -3.79
C GLU A 739 1.42 15.81 -3.88
N TYR A 740 0.79 15.13 -2.91
CA TYR A 740 -0.65 14.96 -2.85
C TYR A 740 -1.39 16.30 -2.73
N ILE A 741 -0.88 17.25 -1.96
CA ILE A 741 -1.51 18.57 -1.85
C ILE A 741 -1.33 19.40 -3.13
N SER A 742 -0.18 19.29 -3.79
CA SER A 742 0.01 19.86 -5.12
C SER A 742 -1.01 19.28 -6.12
N ASN A 743 -1.29 17.98 -6.01
CA ASN A 743 -2.31 17.30 -6.81
C ASN A 743 -3.74 17.78 -6.48
N ILE A 744 -4.08 17.95 -5.20
CA ILE A 744 -5.37 18.54 -4.79
C ILE A 744 -5.55 19.95 -5.35
N ALA A 745 -4.51 20.79 -5.26
CA ALA A 745 -4.55 22.14 -5.82
C ALA A 745 -4.71 22.11 -7.36
N ASN A 746 -4.14 21.10 -8.02
CA ASN A 746 -4.30 20.86 -9.45
C ASN A 746 -5.70 20.33 -9.82
N GLU A 747 -6.35 19.57 -8.93
CA GLU A 747 -7.68 18.98 -9.12
C GLU A 747 -8.82 19.96 -8.84
N ALA A 748 -8.65 20.87 -7.88
CA ALA A 748 -9.70 21.70 -7.30
C ALA A 748 -10.11 22.94 -8.13
N LEU A 749 -9.87 22.91 -9.45
CA LEU A 749 -10.21 23.90 -10.50
C LEU A 749 -9.09 24.88 -10.87
N SER A 750 -8.86 25.04 -12.19
CA SER A 750 -8.14 26.21 -12.73
C SER A 750 -8.10 26.35 -14.25
N ILE A 751 -8.03 25.26 -15.02
CA ILE A 751 -8.18 25.28 -16.50
C ILE A 751 -8.39 23.87 -17.08
N ARG A 752 -7.91 22.84 -16.38
CA ARG A 752 -7.93 21.43 -16.83
C ARG A 752 -9.33 20.84 -17.01
N ASN A 753 -10.29 21.34 -16.24
CA ASN A 753 -11.70 20.94 -16.22
C ASN A 753 -12.65 22.03 -16.73
N TYR A 754 -12.14 23.21 -17.10
CA TYR A 754 -12.95 24.32 -17.61
C TYR A 754 -13.13 24.21 -19.13
N THR A 755 -14.38 24.15 -19.58
CA THR A 755 -14.71 24.02 -21.00
C THR A 755 -15.38 25.27 -21.58
N GLY A 756 -15.62 26.28 -20.75
CA GLY A 756 -16.50 27.40 -21.09
C GLY A 756 -17.88 26.90 -21.54
N ASP A 757 -18.50 27.63 -22.46
CA ASP A 757 -19.81 27.26 -23.05
C ASP A 757 -19.67 26.31 -24.26
N ASP A 758 -18.48 25.74 -24.51
CA ASP A 758 -18.21 24.88 -25.67
C ASP A 758 -18.67 23.43 -25.40
N THR A 759 -19.82 23.08 -25.98
CA THR A 759 -20.41 21.74 -25.88
C THR A 759 -19.50 20.60 -26.37
N LYS A 760 -18.60 20.85 -27.34
CA LYS A 760 -17.67 19.82 -27.82
C LYS A 760 -16.56 19.58 -26.81
N LYS A 761 -16.01 20.63 -26.21
CA LYS A 761 -15.02 20.52 -25.13
C LYS A 761 -15.61 19.87 -23.89
N GLN A 762 -16.86 20.20 -23.55
CA GLN A 762 -17.59 19.51 -22.48
C GLN A 762 -17.74 18.02 -22.77
N SER A 763 -18.12 17.65 -23.99
CA SER A 763 -18.23 16.24 -24.40
C SER A 763 -16.88 15.52 -24.33
N LEU A 764 -15.80 16.17 -24.76
CA LEU A 764 -14.44 15.62 -24.69
C LEU A 764 -13.98 15.43 -23.25
N TYR A 765 -14.16 16.43 -22.39
CA TYR A 765 -13.87 16.35 -20.96
C TYR A 765 -14.62 15.18 -20.31
N ASN A 766 -15.93 15.10 -20.52
CA ASN A 766 -16.75 14.01 -19.98
C ASN A 766 -16.29 12.63 -20.49
N THR A 767 -15.85 12.54 -21.74
CA THR A 767 -15.31 11.30 -22.32
C THR A 767 -13.98 10.93 -21.64
N ASN A 768 -13.08 11.89 -21.48
CA ASN A 768 -11.77 11.68 -20.87
C ASN A 768 -11.91 11.25 -19.40
N VAL A 769 -12.81 11.88 -18.63
CA VAL A 769 -13.11 11.46 -17.24
C VAL A 769 -13.57 10.01 -17.20
N LYS A 770 -14.50 9.61 -18.07
CA LYS A 770 -14.99 8.22 -18.13
C LYS A 770 -13.90 7.21 -18.50
N VAL A 771 -13.02 7.57 -19.43
CA VAL A 771 -11.92 6.69 -19.86
C VAL A 771 -10.86 6.56 -18.76
N MET A 772 -10.48 7.67 -18.12
CA MET A 772 -9.54 7.63 -17.00
C MET A 772 -10.10 6.79 -15.85
N GLN A 773 -11.38 6.97 -15.49
CA GLN A 773 -12.04 6.12 -14.48
C GLN A 773 -12.06 4.65 -14.89
N TYR A 774 -12.41 4.35 -16.15
CA TYR A 774 -12.38 2.97 -16.65
C TYR A 774 -10.99 2.33 -16.48
N ASN A 775 -9.92 3.08 -16.79
CA ASN A 775 -8.55 2.57 -16.71
C ASN A 775 -8.10 2.30 -15.25
N GLU A 776 -8.61 3.04 -14.27
CA GLU A 776 -8.40 2.74 -12.85
C GLU A 776 -9.16 1.46 -12.44
N ASP A 777 -10.38 1.30 -12.93
CA ASP A 777 -11.25 0.17 -12.59
C ASP A 777 -10.88 -1.15 -13.31
N HIS A 778 -10.12 -1.09 -14.41
CA HIS A 778 -9.78 -2.23 -15.28
C HIS A 778 -8.28 -2.34 -15.52
N PRO A 779 -7.52 -2.96 -14.61
CA PRO A 779 -6.08 -3.05 -14.72
C PRO A 779 -5.61 -4.07 -15.77
N THR A 780 -4.36 -3.98 -16.25
CA THR A 780 -3.81 -4.77 -17.38
C THR A 780 -2.89 -5.92 -16.94
N GLY A 781 -2.74 -6.96 -17.78
CA GLY A 781 -1.78 -8.06 -17.62
C GLY A 781 -2.36 -9.39 -17.09
N ALA A 782 -1.53 -10.43 -16.92
CA ALA A 782 -1.95 -11.80 -16.57
C ALA A 782 -2.81 -11.91 -15.30
N THR A 783 -2.63 -10.97 -14.37
CA THR A 783 -3.36 -10.86 -13.10
C THR A 783 -4.10 -9.53 -12.96
N HIS A 784 -4.12 -8.70 -14.01
CA HIS A 784 -4.56 -7.31 -13.93
C HIS A 784 -3.83 -6.53 -12.81
N ALA A 785 -2.50 -6.70 -12.68
CA ALA A 785 -1.71 -6.10 -11.59
C ALA A 785 -0.42 -5.39 -12.04
N ASP A 786 -0.18 -5.21 -13.35
CA ASP A 786 1.02 -4.51 -13.82
C ASP A 786 0.86 -2.99 -13.65
N ALA A 787 1.25 -2.52 -12.45
CA ALA A 787 1.16 -1.13 -12.05
C ALA A 787 2.04 -0.20 -12.91
N GLU A 788 3.21 -0.66 -13.37
CA GLU A 788 4.13 0.17 -14.15
C GLU A 788 3.58 0.44 -15.56
N SER A 789 3.01 -0.58 -16.19
CA SER A 789 2.34 -0.46 -17.49
C SER A 789 1.07 0.39 -17.42
N ARG A 790 0.28 0.26 -16.36
CA ARG A 790 -0.89 1.12 -16.11
C ARG A 790 -0.47 2.58 -15.92
N GLU A 791 0.59 2.82 -15.15
CA GLU A 791 1.14 4.15 -14.93
C GLU A 791 1.61 4.78 -16.25
N GLN A 792 2.21 3.99 -17.15
CA GLN A 792 2.60 4.46 -18.46
C GLN A 792 1.40 4.94 -19.30
N VAL A 793 0.28 4.20 -19.26
CA VAL A 793 -0.98 4.61 -19.91
C VAL A 793 -1.52 5.89 -19.28
N ARG A 794 -1.50 6.01 -17.95
CA ARG A 794 -1.93 7.22 -17.22
C ARG A 794 -1.13 8.44 -17.68
N ILE A 795 0.20 8.38 -17.64
CA ILE A 795 1.10 9.46 -18.09
C ILE A 795 0.80 9.86 -19.54
N THR A 796 0.62 8.87 -20.42
CA THR A 796 0.32 9.12 -21.84
C THR A 796 -1.03 9.82 -22.02
N ASN A 797 -2.04 9.44 -21.23
CA ASN A 797 -3.34 10.07 -21.29
C ASN A 797 -3.35 11.48 -20.71
N GLU A 798 -2.65 11.76 -19.62
CA GLU A 798 -2.51 13.12 -19.11
C GLU A 798 -1.88 14.06 -20.13
N TYR A 799 -0.84 13.60 -20.81
CA TYR A 799 -0.20 14.34 -21.89
C TYR A 799 -1.17 14.58 -23.06
N ARG A 800 -1.95 13.57 -23.45
CA ARG A 800 -2.99 13.70 -24.48
C ARG A 800 -4.09 14.70 -24.09
N ILE A 801 -4.59 14.64 -22.85
CA ILE A 801 -5.60 15.57 -22.33
C ILE A 801 -5.07 17.00 -22.32
N MET A 802 -3.80 17.21 -21.94
CA MET A 802 -3.15 18.52 -21.99
C MET A 802 -3.20 19.13 -23.40
N PHE A 803 -3.12 18.32 -24.45
CA PHE A 803 -3.26 18.73 -25.85
C PHE A 803 -4.69 18.67 -26.41
N SER A 804 -5.70 18.56 -25.55
CA SER A 804 -7.10 18.42 -25.97
C SER A 804 -7.32 17.23 -26.91
N ARG A 805 -6.70 16.09 -26.57
CA ARG A 805 -6.91 14.79 -27.23
C ARG A 805 -7.78 13.89 -26.35
N VAL A 806 -8.42 12.93 -27.00
CA VAL A 806 -9.19 11.87 -26.33
C VAL A 806 -8.21 10.96 -25.58
N ALA A 807 -8.47 10.72 -24.29
CA ALA A 807 -7.77 9.73 -23.49
C ALA A 807 -8.02 8.32 -24.06
N LEU A 808 -7.03 7.45 -23.97
CA LEU A 808 -7.04 6.12 -24.54
C LEU A 808 -7.42 5.09 -23.47
N LYS A 809 -8.40 4.26 -23.81
CA LYS A 809 -8.87 3.17 -22.97
C LYS A 809 -7.86 2.02 -22.97
N ILE A 810 -7.57 1.44 -21.81
CA ILE A 810 -6.68 0.27 -21.73
C ILE A 810 -7.25 -0.89 -22.54
N ASN A 811 -6.37 -1.58 -23.28
CA ASN A 811 -6.69 -2.78 -24.04
C ASN A 811 -5.60 -3.84 -23.85
N ASP A 812 -5.99 -4.97 -23.27
CA ASP A 812 -5.08 -6.05 -22.86
C ASP A 812 -4.48 -6.79 -24.06
N LYS A 813 -5.20 -6.85 -25.19
CA LYS A 813 -4.64 -7.44 -26.42
C LYS A 813 -3.44 -6.62 -26.91
N LEU A 814 -3.55 -5.30 -26.88
CA LEU A 814 -2.46 -4.41 -27.23
C LEU A 814 -1.31 -4.46 -26.21
N PHE A 815 -1.64 -4.62 -24.92
CA PHE A 815 -0.65 -4.85 -23.86
C PHE A 815 0.15 -6.12 -24.14
N TRP A 816 -0.51 -7.25 -24.41
CA TRP A 816 0.17 -8.52 -24.67
C TRP A 816 1.01 -8.47 -25.94
N ALA A 817 0.52 -7.81 -26.99
CA ALA A 817 1.31 -7.58 -28.20
C ALA A 817 2.58 -6.76 -27.90
N ALA A 818 2.48 -5.72 -27.06
CA ALA A 818 3.61 -4.90 -26.65
C ALA A 818 4.59 -5.68 -25.76
N HIS A 819 4.07 -6.47 -24.81
CA HIS A 819 4.85 -7.27 -23.88
C HIS A 819 5.65 -8.35 -24.62
N HIS A 820 4.98 -9.11 -25.50
CA HIS A 820 5.63 -10.13 -26.31
C HIS A 820 6.69 -9.55 -27.25
N HIS A 821 6.44 -8.37 -27.83
CA HIS A 821 7.42 -7.73 -28.70
C HIS A 821 8.64 -7.21 -27.93
N SER A 822 8.44 -6.53 -26.79
CA SER A 822 9.55 -6.12 -25.91
C SER A 822 10.38 -7.33 -25.48
N ARG A 823 9.72 -8.44 -25.11
CA ARG A 823 10.39 -9.69 -24.75
C ARG A 823 11.17 -10.28 -25.91
N TYR A 824 10.58 -10.33 -27.10
CA TYR A 824 11.24 -10.86 -28.29
C TYR A 824 12.48 -10.03 -28.66
N CYS A 825 12.40 -8.70 -28.57
CA CYS A 825 13.54 -7.82 -28.81
C CYS A 825 14.72 -8.13 -27.88
N VAL A 826 14.45 -8.33 -26.59
CA VAL A 826 15.48 -8.67 -25.59
C VAL A 826 16.02 -10.08 -25.77
N GLU A 827 15.15 -11.09 -25.82
CA GLU A 827 15.53 -12.51 -25.75
C GLU A 827 15.99 -13.09 -27.08
N HIS A 828 15.50 -12.54 -28.21
CA HIS A 828 15.66 -13.15 -29.53
C HIS A 828 16.21 -12.20 -30.59
N ASN A 829 16.11 -10.88 -30.40
CA ASN A 829 16.70 -9.88 -31.32
C ASN A 829 18.01 -9.26 -30.77
N GLY A 830 18.70 -9.96 -29.86
CA GLY A 830 19.98 -9.50 -29.31
C GLY A 830 19.90 -8.18 -28.53
N GLY A 831 18.73 -7.85 -27.97
CA GLY A 831 18.47 -6.59 -27.30
C GLY A 831 18.25 -5.40 -28.24
N GLN A 832 18.12 -5.61 -29.55
CA GLN A 832 17.86 -4.52 -30.51
C GLN A 832 16.36 -4.29 -30.71
N ILE A 833 15.97 -3.01 -30.78
CA ILE A 833 14.59 -2.61 -31.09
C ILE A 833 14.38 -2.46 -32.60
N ALA A 834 13.29 -3.01 -33.11
CA ALA A 834 12.85 -2.81 -34.50
C ALA A 834 11.34 -3.06 -34.60
N HIS A 835 10.62 -2.19 -35.31
CA HIS A 835 9.18 -2.37 -35.52
C HIS A 835 8.84 -3.62 -36.35
N VAL A 836 9.71 -3.93 -37.33
CA VAL A 836 9.56 -5.08 -38.22
C VAL A 836 10.71 -6.06 -38.02
N ILE A 837 10.41 -7.27 -37.58
CA ILE A 837 11.40 -8.35 -37.41
C ILE A 837 10.93 -9.59 -38.18
N GLU A 838 11.59 -9.87 -39.29
CA GLU A 838 11.31 -11.07 -40.09
C GLU A 838 11.55 -12.33 -39.24
N GLY A 839 10.55 -13.23 -39.23
CA GLY A 839 10.58 -14.46 -38.45
C GLY A 839 10.12 -14.34 -36.99
N GLU A 840 9.67 -13.16 -36.53
CA GLU A 840 9.02 -13.05 -35.22
C GLU A 840 7.74 -13.93 -35.20
N PRO A 841 7.61 -14.92 -34.28
CA PRO A 841 6.59 -15.96 -34.36
C PRO A 841 5.14 -15.45 -34.34
N ARG A 842 4.90 -14.29 -33.72
CA ARG A 842 3.56 -13.68 -33.57
C ARG A 842 3.25 -12.67 -34.67
N GLY A 843 4.13 -12.51 -35.65
CA GLY A 843 3.98 -11.58 -36.78
C GLY A 843 5.15 -10.61 -36.88
N ALA A 844 5.58 -10.32 -38.11
CA ALA A 844 6.76 -9.51 -38.37
C ALA A 844 6.53 -8.03 -38.02
N GLY A 845 5.35 -7.48 -38.32
CA GLY A 845 5.01 -6.09 -38.03
C GLY A 845 4.05 -5.92 -36.85
N PRO A 846 3.93 -4.69 -36.30
CA PRO A 846 3.08 -4.41 -35.13
C PRO A 846 1.61 -4.78 -35.37
N GLY A 847 1.08 -4.51 -36.56
CA GLY A 847 -0.30 -4.88 -36.90
C GLY A 847 -0.55 -6.38 -36.91
N ASP A 848 0.45 -7.20 -37.26
CA ASP A 848 0.31 -8.66 -37.26
C ASP A 848 0.32 -9.19 -35.82
N ARG A 849 1.20 -8.65 -34.97
CA ARG A 849 1.24 -8.96 -33.54
C ARG A 849 -0.06 -8.60 -32.83
N MET A 850 -0.61 -7.41 -33.11
CA MET A 850 -1.92 -7.00 -32.56
C MET A 850 -3.04 -7.95 -32.99
N ARG A 851 -3.09 -8.34 -34.27
CA ARG A 851 -4.08 -9.31 -34.79
C ARG A 851 -3.91 -10.69 -34.18
N TYR A 852 -2.68 -11.12 -33.92
CA TYR A 852 -2.38 -12.38 -33.25
C TYR A 852 -3.04 -12.44 -31.87
N GLU A 853 -2.93 -11.36 -31.08
CA GLU A 853 -3.60 -11.23 -29.77
C GLU A 853 -5.13 -11.04 -29.89
N GLY A 854 -5.66 -10.94 -31.12
CA GLY A 854 -7.08 -10.86 -31.41
C GLY A 854 -7.65 -9.45 -31.52
N TYR A 855 -6.80 -8.43 -31.68
CA TYR A 855 -7.22 -7.05 -31.95
C TYR A 855 -7.56 -6.89 -33.43
N SER A 856 -8.76 -6.42 -33.74
CA SER A 856 -9.23 -6.32 -35.14
C SER A 856 -8.97 -4.96 -35.79
N GLY A 857 -8.63 -3.94 -35.00
CA GLY A 857 -8.39 -2.58 -35.47
C GLY A 857 -6.99 -2.38 -36.08
N GLY A 858 -6.83 -1.28 -36.83
CA GLY A 858 -5.50 -0.76 -37.18
C GLY A 858 -4.81 -0.13 -35.98
N GLY A 859 -3.47 -0.09 -36.00
CA GLY A 859 -2.69 0.42 -34.88
C GLY A 859 -1.34 1.04 -35.26
N GLY A 860 -0.72 1.66 -34.27
CA GLY A 860 0.62 2.25 -34.34
C GLY A 860 1.46 1.79 -33.16
N GLU A 861 2.79 1.90 -33.27
CA GLU A 861 3.70 1.39 -32.24
C GLU A 861 4.78 2.42 -31.90
N ASN A 862 5.10 2.57 -30.61
CA ASN A 862 6.31 3.25 -30.16
C ASN A 862 7.18 2.24 -29.41
N ILE A 863 8.49 2.25 -29.68
CA ILE A 863 9.46 1.39 -28.97
C ILE A 863 10.59 2.24 -28.39
N HIS A 864 11.02 1.92 -27.17
CA HIS A 864 12.09 2.63 -26.48
C HIS A 864 13.03 1.62 -25.82
N MET A 865 14.33 1.90 -25.89
CA MET A 865 15.37 1.10 -25.25
C MET A 865 16.27 2.01 -24.43
N ASN A 866 16.60 1.57 -23.21
CA ASN A 866 17.58 2.21 -22.34
C ASN A 866 18.44 1.13 -21.67
N SER A 867 19.75 1.34 -21.57
CA SER A 867 20.68 0.40 -20.94
C SER A 867 20.54 0.28 -19.41
N GLY A 868 19.74 1.17 -18.78
CA GLY A 868 19.29 1.05 -17.38
C GLY A 868 17.93 0.35 -17.25
N THR A 869 17.21 0.59 -16.15
CA THR A 869 15.81 0.16 -15.99
C THR A 869 14.90 1.32 -16.45
N PRO A 870 14.39 1.32 -17.71
CA PRO A 870 13.53 2.40 -18.16
C PRO A 870 12.22 2.40 -17.38
N THR A 871 11.90 3.53 -16.76
CA THR A 871 10.61 3.76 -16.09
C THR A 871 9.52 4.17 -17.08
N ALA A 872 8.26 4.08 -16.68
CA ALA A 872 7.13 4.60 -17.44
C ALA A 872 7.32 6.08 -17.88
N LEU A 873 7.77 6.94 -16.95
CA LEU A 873 7.99 8.37 -17.20
C LEU A 873 9.18 8.63 -18.13
N SER A 874 10.33 7.99 -17.89
CA SER A 874 11.52 8.18 -18.72
C SER A 874 11.30 7.73 -20.17
N SER A 875 10.53 6.66 -20.36
CA SER A 875 10.14 6.18 -21.69
C SER A 875 9.19 7.13 -22.39
N HIS A 876 8.17 7.64 -21.68
CA HIS A 876 7.25 8.65 -22.22
C HIS A 876 7.99 9.92 -22.66
N ASN A 877 8.89 10.42 -21.83
CA ASN A 877 9.70 11.59 -22.16
C ASN A 877 10.59 11.31 -23.38
N SER A 878 11.19 10.13 -23.48
CA SER A 878 12.01 9.76 -24.64
C SER A 878 11.19 9.73 -25.94
N TRP A 879 9.95 9.24 -25.91
CA TRP A 879 9.06 9.28 -27.06
C TRP A 879 8.65 10.71 -27.44
N CYS A 880 8.49 11.62 -26.48
CA CYS A 880 8.22 13.03 -26.78
C CYS A 880 9.40 13.76 -27.42
N HIS A 881 10.63 13.25 -27.27
CA HIS A 881 11.83 13.78 -27.94
C HIS A 881 12.16 13.04 -29.25
N SER A 882 11.14 12.40 -29.84
CA SER A 882 11.27 11.67 -31.09
C SER A 882 10.08 11.97 -31.98
N SER A 883 10.34 12.58 -33.13
CA SER A 883 9.30 13.13 -34.00
C SER A 883 8.20 12.15 -34.40
N GLY A 884 8.57 10.94 -34.80
CA GLY A 884 7.62 9.87 -35.13
C GLY A 884 6.77 9.44 -33.92
N HIS A 885 7.43 9.18 -32.79
CA HIS A 885 6.76 8.69 -31.58
C HIS A 885 5.86 9.76 -30.94
N HIS A 886 6.32 11.02 -30.92
CA HIS A 886 5.59 12.16 -30.38
C HIS A 886 4.30 12.43 -31.17
N ARG A 887 4.38 12.38 -32.51
CA ARG A 887 3.19 12.41 -33.38
C ARG A 887 2.25 11.25 -33.12
N ASN A 888 2.78 10.03 -32.96
CA ASN A 888 1.96 8.86 -32.70
C ASN A 888 1.17 9.04 -31.39
N ILE A 889 1.81 9.52 -30.32
CA ILE A 889 1.16 9.82 -29.02
C ILE A 889 0.03 10.84 -29.17
N LEU A 890 0.17 11.87 -30.01
CA LEU A 890 -0.82 12.95 -30.17
C LEU A 890 -1.79 12.75 -31.35
N THR A 891 -1.73 11.60 -32.03
CA THR A 891 -2.61 11.29 -33.15
C THR A 891 -4.08 11.23 -32.68
N PRO A 892 -5.00 12.00 -33.32
CA PRO A 892 -6.39 12.08 -32.88
C PRO A 892 -7.22 10.80 -33.09
N GLY A 893 -6.78 9.92 -33.99
CA GLY A 893 -7.51 8.71 -34.39
C GLY A 893 -7.52 7.59 -33.35
N TRP A 894 -6.56 7.59 -32.42
CA TRP A 894 -6.43 6.53 -31.42
C TRP A 894 -7.57 6.56 -30.38
N ARG A 895 -7.99 5.38 -29.95
CA ARG A 895 -9.06 5.14 -28.96
C ARG A 895 -8.63 4.23 -27.82
N VAL A 896 -7.72 3.30 -28.08
CA VAL A 896 -7.21 2.34 -27.11
C VAL A 896 -5.68 2.33 -27.09
N LEU A 897 -5.10 1.90 -25.96
CA LEU A 897 -3.66 1.79 -25.75
C LEU A 897 -3.34 0.53 -24.93
N GLY A 898 -2.29 -0.18 -25.32
CA GLY A 898 -1.59 -1.13 -24.47
C GLY A 898 -0.12 -0.75 -24.42
N SER A 899 0.51 -0.88 -23.26
CA SER A 899 1.92 -0.52 -23.06
C SER A 899 2.55 -1.52 -22.12
N ALA A 900 3.76 -1.97 -22.43
CA ALA A 900 4.44 -2.97 -21.61
C ALA A 900 5.96 -2.89 -21.72
N ARG A 901 6.62 -3.25 -20.61
CA ARG A 901 8.07 -3.34 -20.51
C ARG A 901 8.53 -4.79 -20.42
N TRP A 902 9.65 -5.10 -21.06
CA TRP A 902 10.45 -6.27 -20.74
C TRP A 902 11.91 -5.86 -20.58
N GLN A 903 12.44 -5.98 -19.36
CA GLN A 903 13.79 -5.54 -18.99
C GLN A 903 14.09 -4.09 -19.44
N THR A 904 14.96 -3.92 -20.44
CA THR A 904 15.49 -2.65 -20.95
C THR A 904 14.64 -2.04 -22.07
N ILE A 905 13.56 -2.70 -22.49
CA ILE A 905 12.76 -2.31 -23.66
C ILE A 905 11.29 -2.09 -23.27
N TRP A 906 10.75 -0.95 -23.69
CA TRP A 906 9.34 -0.60 -23.64
C TRP A 906 8.72 -0.58 -25.03
N THR A 907 7.46 -1.02 -25.10
CA THR A 907 6.63 -0.91 -26.29
C THR A 907 5.27 -0.32 -25.94
N GLN A 908 4.78 0.65 -26.72
CA GLN A 908 3.40 1.11 -26.73
C GLN A 908 2.72 0.72 -28.02
N ASN A 909 1.54 0.13 -27.92
CA ASN A 909 0.66 -0.21 -29.03
C ASN A 909 -0.64 0.59 -28.97
N PHE A 910 -0.86 1.43 -29.97
CA PHE A 910 -2.05 2.27 -30.12
C PHE A 910 -3.05 1.61 -31.05
N GLY A 911 -4.35 1.73 -30.75
CA GLY A 911 -5.41 1.19 -31.60
C GLY A 911 -6.51 2.20 -31.89
N ALA A 912 -7.03 2.19 -33.12
CA ALA A 912 -8.05 3.14 -33.59
C ALA A 912 -9.48 2.71 -33.23
N GLN A 913 -9.69 1.43 -32.95
CA GLN A 913 -10.99 0.84 -32.63
C GLN A 913 -11.08 0.45 -31.16
N ASP A 914 -12.10 0.93 -30.46
CA ASP A 914 -12.49 0.44 -29.14
C ASP A 914 -13.50 -0.70 -29.33
N GLU A 915 -13.16 -1.90 -28.84
CA GLU A 915 -13.98 -3.12 -28.97
C GLU A 915 -14.88 -3.35 -27.74
N GLY A 916 -15.02 -2.35 -26.85
CA GLY A 916 -15.90 -2.42 -25.69
C GLY A 916 -15.35 -3.37 -24.63
N ASP A 917 -16.18 -4.31 -24.16
CA ASP A 917 -15.82 -5.30 -23.12
C ASP A 917 -14.85 -6.36 -23.64
N GLN A 918 -14.68 -6.48 -24.95
CA GLN A 918 -13.73 -7.43 -25.56
C GLN A 918 -12.28 -6.97 -25.47
N ASN A 919 -12.01 -5.77 -24.93
CA ASN A 919 -10.67 -5.25 -24.75
C ASN A 919 -9.82 -6.07 -23.75
N ALA A 920 -10.44 -6.90 -22.90
CA ALA A 920 -9.77 -7.67 -21.83
C ALA A 920 -9.39 -9.13 -22.20
N VAL A 921 -9.82 -9.64 -23.37
CA VAL A 921 -9.63 -11.05 -23.73
C VAL A 921 -8.59 -11.16 -24.85
N SER A 922 -7.34 -11.47 -24.50
CA SER A 922 -6.31 -11.83 -25.48
C SER A 922 -6.41 -13.30 -25.89
N LYS A 923 -6.15 -13.59 -27.18
CA LYS A 923 -6.00 -14.97 -27.69
C LYS A 923 -4.67 -15.61 -27.31
N GLY A 924 -3.65 -14.80 -27.01
CA GLY A 924 -2.28 -15.25 -26.77
C GLY A 924 -1.76 -14.97 -25.36
N GLY A 925 -2.64 -14.65 -24.40
CA GLY A 925 -2.25 -14.45 -22.99
C GLY A 925 -1.54 -15.70 -22.42
N GLU A 926 -0.54 -15.47 -21.55
CA GLU A 926 0.53 -16.38 -21.10
C GLU A 926 0.82 -17.66 -21.92
#